data_AF-A0A670YXE2-F1
#
_entry.id   AF-A0A670YXE2-F1
#
_cell.length_a   1.000
_cell.length_b   1.000
_cell.length_c   1.000
_cell.angle_alpha   90.00
_cell.angle_beta   90.00
_cell.angle_gamma   90.00
#
_symmetry.space_group_name_H-M   'P 1'
#
loop_
_entity.id
_entity.type
_entity.pdbx_description
1 polymer ?
#
loop_
_entity_poly.entity_id
_entity_poly.type
_entity_poly.pdbx_seq_one_letter_code
_entity_poly.pdbx_strand_id
1 'polypeptide(L)'
;MAIRPFRVLPILLLLLLLLLLLLLLLLLLLTCSDAKESYSPSPPEKKKYLPNAKHKQRSFSLSFIAPSSFRTEQLRHRVNPAPFFSFRDIKQFKETRKEFERGSECLGSALHHNAEVPRRRQHDAEDAMVALKAARTTFRNRALDYVLQINVIQSKKKFEILKFVSELPPPTLVPWTTNSHLSLLFNQLHELVLESAREKRDMEQRHAVIKQKVRFPGAEPGAVVTEGYLYKRASNAFKTWSRRWFSIQNNQLVYQKKAKDVVTVVVEDLRLCTVKRCPDHERRFCFEVVSPSKTCLLQADSERHLQAWMCAVQSSIASAYNEDHPESSGQGQHLERSASLTAATLQSPSSRKLRGGVDKHVVDRVQRLEGNAQCCDCREAAPEWASINLGITLCIECSGIHRSLGVHFSKVRSLTLDAWEPELVKLMTVLGNQVINQIYEARVEEMNMKRPQPGSPRSEKEAWIRAKYVEKKFITKFPNAGMPPSRSNEPPEQRRSPRPFPNRAPPPSEDLRHLHPGALLYRAASAPPSLPTMSDALAHGADVNWVNTAQESRTPLLQAVAANSLLACEFLLQNGANVNQSDSKGQGPLHYATILGHTGLACLFLKRGANMNAVDGEGKDPLGIAIDSANADIVTLLRLAKMREAELALGQSGDETYLDIFQDFSFMASNDPEKLARKAYDLKLTTL
;
A
#
# COMPACT_ATOMS: atom_id res chain seq x y z
N MET A 1 66.68 -2.44 46.42
CA MET A 1 66.00 -3.76 46.32
C MET A 1 64.69 -3.57 45.58
N ALA A 2 64.51 -4.27 44.46
CA ALA A 2 63.38 -4.14 43.56
C ALA A 2 62.14 -4.89 44.07
N ILE A 3 60.97 -4.26 44.04
CA ILE A 3 59.66 -4.94 44.22
C ILE A 3 58.99 -4.99 42.84
N ARG A 4 58.83 -6.21 42.31
CA ARG A 4 58.26 -6.50 40.98
C ARG A 4 56.73 -6.29 40.95
N PRO A 5 56.18 -5.78 39.83
CA PRO A 5 54.74 -5.68 39.58
C PRO A 5 54.25 -6.99 38.92
N PHE A 6 53.74 -7.95 39.69
CA PHE A 6 53.27 -9.23 39.12
C PHE A 6 51.91 -9.71 39.68
N ARG A 7 51.10 -8.82 40.27
CA ARG A 7 49.86 -9.21 40.96
C ARG A 7 48.54 -8.74 40.34
N VAL A 8 48.56 -7.90 39.30
CA VAL A 8 47.32 -7.32 38.71
C VAL A 8 46.88 -8.06 37.44
N LEU A 9 47.83 -8.60 36.66
CA LEU A 9 47.56 -9.26 35.38
C LEU A 9 46.70 -10.55 35.48
N PRO A 10 46.84 -11.42 36.49
CA PRO A 10 46.04 -12.66 36.57
C PRO A 10 44.57 -12.37 36.89
N ILE A 11 44.30 -11.36 37.72
CA ILE A 11 42.95 -10.96 38.12
C ILE A 11 42.22 -10.29 36.96
N LEU A 12 42.92 -9.44 36.19
CA LEU A 12 42.38 -8.88 34.95
C LEU A 12 42.11 -9.97 33.91
N LEU A 13 42.97 -10.99 33.77
CA LEU A 13 42.73 -12.09 32.85
C LEU A 13 41.50 -12.93 33.24
N LEU A 14 41.31 -13.17 34.54
CA LEU A 14 40.17 -13.92 35.07
C LEU A 14 38.85 -13.14 34.87
N LEU A 15 38.88 -11.83 35.13
CA LEU A 15 37.76 -10.93 34.86
C LEU A 15 37.45 -10.87 33.35
N LEU A 16 38.47 -10.84 32.48
CA LEU A 16 38.28 -10.85 31.02
C LEU A 16 37.65 -12.16 30.55
N LEU A 17 38.07 -13.31 31.12
CA LEU A 17 37.52 -14.63 30.82
C LEU A 17 36.08 -14.78 31.30
N LEU A 18 35.77 -14.29 32.50
CA LEU A 18 34.40 -14.21 33.03
C LEU A 18 33.52 -13.30 32.17
N LEU A 19 34.04 -12.15 31.73
CA LEU A 19 33.32 -11.23 30.85
C LEU A 19 33.06 -11.87 29.48
N LEU A 20 34.05 -12.58 28.92
CA LEU A 20 33.93 -13.33 27.66
C LEU A 20 32.93 -14.48 27.77
N LEU A 21 32.91 -15.21 28.88
CA LEU A 21 31.92 -16.25 29.18
C LEU A 21 30.52 -15.68 29.34
N LEU A 22 30.36 -14.55 30.04
CA LEU A 22 29.10 -13.82 30.17
C LEU A 22 28.61 -13.28 28.82
N LEU A 23 29.51 -12.74 27.99
CA LEU A 23 29.21 -12.29 26.62
C LEU A 23 28.82 -13.46 25.72
N LEU A 24 29.50 -14.61 25.82
CA LEU A 24 29.11 -15.83 25.10
C LEU A 24 27.76 -16.36 25.59
N LEU A 25 27.48 -16.29 26.90
CA LEU A 25 26.19 -16.65 27.45
C LEU A 25 25.09 -15.69 26.96
N LEU A 26 25.35 -14.38 26.91
CA LEU A 26 24.44 -13.37 26.40
C LEU A 26 24.18 -13.56 24.91
N LEU A 27 25.22 -13.83 24.10
CA LEU A 27 25.12 -14.17 22.68
C LEU A 27 24.35 -15.48 22.46
N LEU A 28 24.57 -16.48 23.31
CA LEU A 28 23.83 -17.74 23.29
C LEU A 28 22.37 -17.58 23.75
N LEU A 29 22.09 -16.64 24.64
CA LEU A 29 20.72 -16.31 25.09
C LEU A 29 20.00 -15.46 24.04
N LEU A 30 20.67 -14.51 23.40
CA LEU A 30 20.13 -13.70 22.31
C LEU A 30 19.81 -14.56 21.07
N THR A 31 20.72 -15.46 20.68
CA THR A 31 20.48 -16.43 19.59
C THR A 31 19.40 -17.47 19.93
N CYS A 32 19.09 -17.69 21.21
CA CYS A 32 17.98 -18.54 21.66
C CYS A 32 16.67 -17.77 21.84
N SER A 33 16.74 -16.46 22.12
CA SER A 33 15.57 -15.56 22.18
C SER A 33 14.99 -15.33 20.78
N ASP A 34 15.83 -15.26 19.74
CA ASP A 34 15.41 -15.29 18.33
C ASP A 34 14.63 -16.57 17.96
N ALA A 35 14.81 -17.66 18.71
CA ALA A 35 14.05 -18.91 18.54
C ALA A 35 12.71 -18.92 19.31
N LYS A 36 12.51 -18.03 20.29
CA LYS A 36 11.21 -17.84 20.97
C LYS A 36 10.31 -16.83 20.24
N GLU A 37 10.86 -15.84 19.55
CA GLU A 37 10.09 -14.87 18.76
C GLU A 37 9.65 -15.37 17.37
N SER A 38 10.10 -16.55 16.94
CA SER A 38 9.80 -17.13 15.63
C SER A 38 8.74 -18.25 15.67
N TYR A 39 7.88 -18.26 16.69
CA TYR A 39 6.75 -19.20 16.79
C TYR A 39 5.43 -18.58 16.29
N SER A 40 5.32 -18.48 14.97
CA SER A 40 4.05 -18.46 14.22
C SER A 40 4.16 -19.52 13.13
N PRO A 41 3.19 -20.44 12.95
CA PRO A 41 3.38 -21.64 12.15
C PRO A 41 3.34 -21.36 10.65
N SER A 42 4.49 -21.10 10.04
CA SER A 42 4.64 -21.00 8.58
C SER A 42 5.12 -22.34 7.95
N PRO A 43 4.38 -22.95 7.00
CA PRO A 43 4.85 -24.06 6.17
C PRO A 43 5.21 -23.60 4.72
N PRO A 44 5.85 -24.44 3.89
CA PRO A 44 6.97 -24.08 3.01
C PRO A 44 6.62 -23.76 1.55
N GLU A 45 7.46 -22.95 0.90
CA GLU A 45 7.34 -22.55 -0.51
C GLU A 45 7.94 -23.61 -1.49
N LYS A 46 7.21 -23.85 -2.59
CA LYS A 46 7.62 -24.66 -3.74
C LYS A 46 8.64 -23.91 -4.60
N LYS A 47 9.86 -24.43 -4.73
CA LYS A 47 10.78 -24.10 -5.83
C LYS A 47 10.31 -24.79 -7.12
N LYS A 48 9.99 -24.03 -8.17
CA LYS A 48 9.85 -24.57 -9.54
C LYS A 48 11.20 -24.51 -10.25
N TYR A 49 11.62 -25.66 -10.79
CA TYR A 49 12.75 -25.83 -11.70
C TYR A 49 12.44 -25.25 -13.09
N LEU A 50 13.37 -24.50 -13.68
CA LEU A 50 14.01 -24.76 -14.99
C LEU A 50 15.28 -23.86 -15.12
N PRO A 51 16.23 -24.14 -16.03
CA PRO A 51 17.63 -24.34 -15.69
C PRO A 51 18.54 -23.13 -16.00
N ASN A 52 19.76 -23.20 -15.47
CA ASN A 52 20.90 -22.29 -15.68
C ASN A 52 20.85 -20.91 -15.00
N ALA A 53 21.28 -20.87 -13.73
CA ALA A 53 22.22 -19.86 -13.23
C ALA A 53 22.81 -20.29 -11.87
N LYS A 54 24.09 -20.72 -11.89
CA LYS A 54 25.10 -20.69 -10.82
C LYS A 54 24.59 -20.91 -9.37
N HIS A 55 24.69 -22.16 -8.93
CA HIS A 55 24.64 -22.57 -7.52
C HIS A 55 25.62 -21.76 -6.66
N LYS A 56 25.10 -20.92 -5.75
CA LYS A 56 25.83 -20.49 -4.55
C LYS A 56 25.27 -21.26 -3.36
N GLN A 57 25.83 -22.46 -3.14
CA GLN A 57 25.74 -23.15 -1.86
C GLN A 57 26.35 -22.22 -0.80
N ARG A 58 25.54 -21.68 0.11
CA ARG A 58 26.08 -21.28 1.41
C ARG A 58 26.19 -22.53 2.25
N SER A 59 27.34 -23.19 2.13
CA SER A 59 27.87 -24.05 3.17
C SER A 59 27.91 -23.24 4.47
N PHE A 60 27.21 -23.71 5.50
CA PHE A 60 27.57 -23.32 6.87
C PHE A 60 28.82 -24.12 7.21
N SER A 61 29.98 -23.64 6.75
CA SER A 61 31.27 -24.04 7.29
C SER A 61 31.40 -23.41 8.67
N LEU A 62 31.41 -24.23 9.71
CA LEU A 62 31.94 -23.90 11.03
C LEU A 62 33.47 -23.67 10.89
N SER A 63 33.86 -22.53 10.36
CA SER A 63 35.23 -22.05 10.41
C SER A 63 35.35 -21.10 11.61
N PHE A 64 35.80 -21.68 12.73
CA PHE A 64 36.31 -20.97 13.89
C PHE A 64 37.37 -19.95 13.45
N ILE A 65 37.15 -18.67 13.75
CA ILE A 65 38.24 -17.67 13.74
C ILE A 65 38.87 -17.72 15.13
N ALA A 66 40.02 -18.37 15.22
CA ALA A 66 40.95 -18.15 16.32
C ALA A 66 41.81 -16.91 15.99
N PRO A 67 41.99 -15.95 16.91
CA PRO A 67 42.99 -14.90 16.74
C PRO A 67 44.39 -15.52 16.85
N SER A 68 45.16 -15.41 15.78
CA SER A 68 46.57 -15.77 15.70
C SER A 68 47.43 -14.74 16.42
N SER A 69 47.73 -14.96 17.70
CA SER A 69 48.97 -14.47 18.35
C SER A 69 49.07 -14.90 19.82
N PHE A 70 49.13 -16.20 20.12
CA PHE A 70 49.76 -16.67 21.37
C PHE A 70 50.33 -18.08 21.13
N ARG A 71 51.65 -18.23 21.25
CA ARG A 71 52.34 -19.51 21.22
C ARG A 71 51.96 -20.33 22.46
N THR A 72 51.11 -21.34 22.30
CA THR A 72 51.05 -22.48 23.24
C THR A 72 50.65 -23.75 22.47
N GLU A 73 51.62 -24.36 21.79
CA GLU A 73 51.50 -25.69 21.18
C GLU A 73 51.14 -26.79 22.21
N GLN A 74 51.31 -26.53 23.51
CA GLN A 74 51.04 -27.49 24.59
C GLN A 74 49.57 -27.60 25.04
N LEU A 75 48.68 -26.66 24.71
CA LEU A 75 47.27 -26.69 25.14
C LEU A 75 46.32 -27.32 24.11
N ARG A 76 46.74 -27.45 22.84
CA ARG A 76 45.92 -28.01 21.76
C ARG A 76 45.65 -29.52 21.93
N HIS A 77 46.50 -30.22 22.69
CA HIS A 77 46.33 -31.66 22.96
C HIS A 77 45.41 -32.02 24.13
N ARG A 78 44.97 -31.05 24.96
CA ARG A 78 44.14 -31.33 26.15
C ARG A 78 42.70 -30.83 26.09
N VAL A 79 42.34 -30.02 25.10
CA VAL A 79 40.96 -29.56 24.92
C VAL A 79 40.51 -29.92 23.52
N ASN A 80 40.20 -31.20 23.33
CA ASN A 80 39.38 -31.60 22.20
C ASN A 80 37.96 -31.08 22.50
N PRO A 81 37.35 -30.18 21.70
CA PRO A 81 36.00 -29.65 21.96
C PRO A 81 34.89 -30.68 21.67
N ALA A 82 35.24 -31.96 21.55
CA ALA A 82 34.37 -33.03 21.11
C ALA A 82 33.53 -33.73 22.20
N PRO A 83 33.74 -33.60 23.54
CA PRO A 83 32.89 -34.32 24.49
C PRO A 83 31.69 -33.50 24.98
N PHE A 84 31.46 -32.29 24.48
CA PHE A 84 30.47 -31.35 25.04
C PHE A 84 29.00 -31.66 24.70
N PHE A 85 28.74 -32.59 23.78
CA PHE A 85 27.42 -33.16 23.51
C PHE A 85 27.60 -34.59 22.98
N SER A 86 26.82 -35.55 23.48
CA SER A 86 26.86 -36.90 22.90
C SER A 86 26.49 -36.81 21.41
N PHE A 87 27.33 -37.33 20.52
CA PHE A 87 27.08 -37.36 19.07
C PHE A 87 25.67 -37.92 18.75
N ARG A 88 25.19 -38.82 19.60
CA ARG A 88 23.86 -39.44 19.54
C ARG A 88 22.73 -38.44 19.75
N ASP A 89 22.86 -37.47 20.66
CA ASP A 89 21.82 -36.47 20.95
C ASP A 89 21.70 -35.42 19.82
N ILE A 90 22.84 -34.96 19.29
CA ILE A 90 22.85 -34.05 18.14
C ILE A 90 22.30 -34.74 16.89
N LYS A 91 22.63 -36.02 16.69
CA LYS A 91 22.10 -36.83 15.59
C LYS A 91 20.58 -36.98 15.70
N GLN A 92 20.07 -37.34 16.89
CA GLN A 92 18.64 -37.47 17.15
C GLN A 92 17.88 -36.17 16.89
N PHE A 93 18.40 -35.03 17.35
CA PHE A 93 17.79 -33.73 17.09
C PHE A 93 17.76 -33.36 15.61
N LYS A 94 18.85 -33.62 14.88
CA LYS A 94 18.89 -33.39 13.43
C LYS A 94 17.87 -34.26 12.69
N GLU A 95 17.70 -35.51 13.11
CA GLU A 95 16.71 -36.44 12.55
C GLU A 95 15.28 -35.95 12.85
N THR A 96 14.95 -35.63 14.10
CA THR A 96 13.62 -35.11 14.47
C THR A 96 13.30 -33.77 13.79
N ARG A 97 14.30 -32.89 13.63
CA ARG A 97 14.15 -31.65 12.86
C ARG A 97 13.80 -31.93 11.40
N LYS A 98 14.53 -32.85 10.75
CA LYS A 98 14.27 -33.26 9.36
C LYS A 98 12.86 -33.85 9.21
N GLU A 99 12.42 -34.66 10.18
CA GLU A 99 11.08 -35.23 10.17
C GLU A 99 9.99 -34.17 10.34
N PHE A 100 10.22 -33.18 11.21
CA PHE A 100 9.35 -32.01 11.39
C PHE A 100 9.25 -31.19 10.10
N GLU A 101 10.37 -30.85 9.47
CA GLU A 101 10.43 -30.13 8.19
C GLU A 101 9.67 -30.90 7.10
N ARG A 102 9.92 -32.21 6.97
CA ARG A 102 9.16 -33.09 6.04
C ARG A 102 7.67 -33.12 6.36
N GLY A 103 7.30 -33.14 7.64
CA GLY A 103 5.90 -33.09 8.08
C GLY A 103 5.22 -31.78 7.69
N SER A 104 5.94 -30.66 7.78
CA SER A 104 5.49 -29.33 7.37
C SER A 104 5.23 -29.26 5.86
N GLU A 105 6.15 -29.79 5.05
CA GLU A 105 6.01 -29.90 3.59
C GLU A 105 4.81 -30.76 3.17
N CYS A 106 4.62 -31.92 3.80
CA CYS A 106 3.46 -32.79 3.56
C CYS A 106 2.15 -32.09 3.92
N LEU A 107 2.10 -31.37 5.05
CA LEU A 107 0.92 -30.59 5.45
C LEU A 107 0.62 -29.46 4.45
N GLY A 108 1.64 -28.72 4.02
CA GLY A 108 1.49 -27.67 3.00
C GLY A 108 0.96 -28.21 1.68
N SER A 109 1.45 -29.38 1.25
CA SER A 109 0.98 -30.05 0.03
C SER A 109 -0.46 -30.53 0.14
N ALA A 110 -0.83 -31.13 1.28
CA ALA A 110 -2.20 -31.58 1.53
C ALA A 110 -3.20 -30.41 1.60
N LEU A 111 -2.81 -29.29 2.21
CA LEU A 111 -3.63 -28.05 2.25
C LEU A 111 -3.89 -27.52 0.83
N HIS A 112 -2.84 -27.44 0.02
CA HIS A 112 -2.93 -26.96 -1.35
C HIS A 112 -3.78 -27.88 -2.23
N HIS A 113 -3.58 -29.21 -2.14
CA HIS A 113 -4.40 -30.17 -2.86
C HIS A 113 -5.89 -30.04 -2.46
N ASN A 114 -6.19 -29.99 -1.17
CA ASN A 114 -7.56 -29.81 -0.68
C ASN A 114 -8.23 -28.52 -1.19
N ALA A 115 -7.47 -27.42 -1.31
CA ALA A 115 -7.96 -26.15 -1.83
C ALA A 115 -8.22 -26.15 -3.35
N GLU A 116 -7.51 -26.99 -4.12
CA GLU A 116 -7.65 -27.06 -5.58
C GLU A 116 -8.79 -27.99 -6.04
N VAL A 117 -9.26 -28.90 -5.18
CA VAL A 117 -10.36 -29.81 -5.54
C VAL A 117 -11.63 -29.02 -5.91
N PRO A 118 -12.17 -29.19 -7.13
CA PRO A 118 -13.38 -28.50 -7.57
C PRO A 118 -14.62 -28.94 -6.80
N ARG A 119 -15.62 -28.06 -6.69
CA ARG A 119 -16.87 -28.32 -5.98
C ARG A 119 -17.68 -29.48 -6.56
N ARG A 120 -17.60 -29.72 -7.87
CA ARG A 120 -18.37 -30.76 -8.58
C ARG A 120 -17.88 -32.19 -8.29
N ARG A 121 -16.65 -32.36 -7.75
CA ARG A 121 -16.04 -33.66 -7.49
C ARG A 121 -16.10 -33.98 -5.99
N GLN A 122 -17.26 -34.46 -5.56
CA GLN A 122 -17.55 -34.64 -4.13
C GLN A 122 -16.71 -35.77 -3.49
N HIS A 123 -16.45 -36.85 -4.23
CA HIS A 123 -15.60 -37.95 -3.79
C HIS A 123 -14.13 -37.53 -3.60
N ASP A 124 -13.50 -36.92 -4.63
CA ASP A 124 -12.15 -36.34 -4.53
C ASP A 124 -12.03 -35.34 -3.36
N ALA A 125 -13.11 -34.63 -3.06
CA ALA A 125 -13.20 -33.65 -1.98
C ALA A 125 -13.18 -34.29 -0.59
N GLU A 126 -13.83 -35.44 -0.43
CA GLU A 126 -13.80 -36.25 0.80
C GLU A 126 -12.42 -36.86 1.01
N ASP A 127 -11.83 -37.43 -0.05
CA ASP A 127 -10.49 -38.02 -0.02
C ASP A 127 -9.42 -36.98 0.36
N ALA A 128 -9.47 -35.79 -0.27
CA ALA A 128 -8.55 -34.71 0.05
C ALA A 128 -8.72 -34.21 1.50
N MET A 129 -9.94 -34.22 2.04
CA MET A 129 -10.19 -33.89 3.45
C MET A 129 -9.63 -34.94 4.41
N VAL A 130 -9.77 -36.23 4.09
CA VAL A 130 -9.20 -37.34 4.87
C VAL A 130 -7.68 -37.25 4.87
N ALA A 131 -7.07 -37.04 3.69
CA ALA A 131 -5.63 -36.86 3.54
C ALA A 131 -5.12 -35.64 4.33
N LEU A 132 -5.85 -34.51 4.29
CA LEU A 132 -5.51 -33.32 5.07
C LEU A 132 -5.59 -33.58 6.59
N LYS A 133 -6.61 -34.31 7.05
CA LYS A 133 -6.75 -34.68 8.47
C LYS A 133 -5.58 -35.56 8.94
N ALA A 134 -5.18 -36.54 8.12
CA ALA A 134 -4.03 -37.39 8.37
C ALA A 134 -2.72 -36.58 8.42
N ALA A 135 -2.51 -35.69 7.44
CA ALA A 135 -1.34 -34.81 7.39
C ALA A 135 -1.25 -33.87 8.60
N ARG A 136 -2.37 -33.26 9.03
CA ARG A 136 -2.43 -32.43 10.25
C ARG A 136 -2.04 -33.21 11.50
N THR A 137 -2.56 -34.43 11.63
CA THR A 137 -2.27 -35.31 12.78
C THR A 137 -0.78 -35.68 12.80
N THR A 138 -0.23 -36.01 11.64
CA THR A 138 1.18 -36.38 11.48
C THR A 138 2.10 -35.20 11.81
N PHE A 139 1.81 -34.02 11.25
CA PHE A 139 2.57 -32.80 11.52
C PHE A 139 2.56 -32.44 13.00
N ARG A 140 1.38 -32.49 13.64
CA ARG A 140 1.22 -32.23 15.07
C ARG A 140 2.11 -33.14 15.91
N ASN A 141 2.10 -34.45 15.64
CA ASN A 141 2.90 -35.41 16.39
C ASN A 141 4.40 -35.12 16.25
N ARG A 142 4.86 -34.84 15.02
CA ARG A 142 6.27 -34.50 14.75
C ARG A 142 6.68 -33.15 15.34
N ALA A 143 5.78 -32.16 15.36
CA ALA A 143 6.02 -30.86 15.97
C ALA A 143 6.21 -30.98 17.48
N LEU A 144 5.34 -31.75 18.14
CA LEU A 144 5.50 -32.06 19.55
C LEU A 144 6.84 -32.77 19.80
N ASP A 145 7.19 -33.76 18.98
CA ASP A 145 8.47 -34.48 19.14
C ASP A 145 9.68 -33.56 18.97
N TYR A 146 9.61 -32.63 18.03
CA TYR A 146 10.66 -31.63 17.84
C TYR A 146 10.79 -30.68 19.04
N VAL A 147 9.68 -30.20 19.59
CA VAL A 147 9.67 -29.36 20.79
C VAL A 147 10.23 -30.11 22.00
N LEU A 148 9.88 -31.39 22.18
CA LEU A 148 10.46 -32.23 23.22
C LEU A 148 11.98 -32.33 23.06
N GLN A 149 12.48 -32.57 21.85
CA GLN A 149 13.93 -32.64 21.61
C GLN A 149 14.64 -31.32 21.89
N ILE A 150 14.03 -30.18 21.56
CA ILE A 150 14.54 -28.85 21.94
C ILE A 150 14.65 -28.73 23.46
N ASN A 151 13.58 -29.08 24.19
CA ASN A 151 13.54 -28.97 25.65
C ASN A 151 14.55 -29.91 26.33
N VAL A 152 14.72 -31.13 25.80
CA VAL A 152 15.73 -32.09 26.29
C VAL A 152 17.16 -31.58 26.05
N ILE A 153 17.43 -30.93 24.91
CA ILE A 153 18.74 -30.32 24.65
C ILE A 153 18.97 -29.11 25.56
N GLN A 154 17.96 -28.27 25.76
CA GLN A 154 18.05 -27.11 26.64
C GLN A 154 18.30 -27.52 28.10
N SER A 155 17.64 -28.57 28.59
CA SER A 155 17.88 -29.09 29.96
C SER A 155 19.29 -29.69 30.10
N LYS A 156 19.77 -30.43 29.09
CA LYS A 156 21.15 -30.96 29.07
C LYS A 156 22.22 -29.87 29.02
N LYS A 157 21.96 -28.74 28.35
CA LYS A 157 22.90 -27.60 28.33
C LYS A 157 23.16 -27.06 29.74
N LYS A 158 22.12 -26.96 30.58
CA LYS A 158 22.24 -26.54 31.99
C LYS A 158 23.08 -27.53 32.80
N PHE A 159 22.86 -28.83 32.56
CA PHE A 159 23.57 -29.93 33.22
C PHE A 159 25.05 -30.03 32.84
N GLU A 160 25.39 -29.98 31.55
CA GLU A 160 26.78 -30.12 31.09
C GLU A 160 27.65 -28.92 31.48
N ILE A 161 27.06 -27.71 31.59
CA ILE A 161 27.74 -26.54 32.16
C ILE A 161 28.08 -26.80 33.64
N LEU A 162 27.14 -27.34 34.41
CA LEU A 162 27.32 -27.68 35.82
C LEU A 162 28.34 -28.81 36.02
N LYS A 163 28.30 -29.84 35.17
CA LYS A 163 29.26 -30.95 35.17
C LYS A 163 30.67 -30.50 34.78
N PHE A 164 30.82 -29.66 33.76
CA PHE A 164 32.10 -29.06 33.40
C PHE A 164 32.71 -28.23 34.55
N VAL A 165 31.89 -27.46 35.26
CA VAL A 165 32.32 -26.71 36.46
C VAL A 165 32.81 -27.66 37.57
N SER A 166 32.25 -28.86 37.66
CA SER A 166 32.63 -29.88 38.66
C SER A 166 33.88 -30.69 38.32
N GLU A 167 34.19 -30.86 37.04
CA GLU A 167 35.35 -31.62 36.57
C GLU A 167 36.61 -30.74 36.47
N LEU A 168 36.50 -29.44 36.77
CA LEU A 168 37.65 -28.54 36.90
C LEU A 168 38.51 -28.96 38.10
N PRO A 169 39.83 -29.14 37.94
CA PRO A 169 40.70 -29.56 39.04
C PRO A 169 40.72 -28.48 40.15
N PRO A 170 40.71 -28.89 41.44
CA PRO A 170 40.68 -27.98 42.59
C PRO A 170 41.69 -26.80 42.54
N PRO A 171 42.96 -26.95 42.10
CA PRO A 171 43.91 -25.83 42.10
C PRO A 171 43.59 -24.72 41.09
N THR A 172 42.63 -24.90 40.17
CA THR A 172 42.16 -23.83 39.28
C THR A 172 40.99 -23.01 39.83
N LEU A 173 40.34 -23.48 40.89
CA LEU A 173 39.27 -22.79 41.63
C LEU A 173 39.80 -22.32 42.98
N VAL A 174 40.69 -21.32 42.94
CA VAL A 174 41.17 -20.49 44.07
C VAL A 174 41.79 -21.22 45.29
N PRO A 175 43.05 -20.93 45.69
CA PRO A 175 43.73 -21.61 46.83
C PRO A 175 43.15 -21.45 48.25
N TRP A 176 41.93 -20.93 48.45
CA TRP A 176 41.45 -20.48 49.77
C TRP A 176 40.09 -21.07 50.21
N THR A 177 39.56 -22.09 49.54
CA THR A 177 38.32 -22.74 50.00
C THR A 177 38.62 -23.94 50.91
N THR A 178 38.12 -23.93 52.14
CA THR A 178 38.23 -25.06 53.07
C THR A 178 37.49 -26.29 52.53
N ASN A 179 38.01 -27.50 52.77
CA ASN A 179 37.45 -28.79 52.32
C ASN A 179 35.93 -28.97 52.60
N SER A 180 35.40 -28.28 53.61
CA SER A 180 33.97 -28.27 53.96
C SER A 180 33.06 -27.61 52.91
N HIS A 181 33.51 -26.53 52.24
CA HIS A 181 32.71 -25.83 51.23
C HIS A 181 32.66 -26.59 49.90
N LEU A 182 33.74 -27.32 49.55
CA LEU A 182 33.79 -28.16 48.36
C LEU A 182 32.85 -29.37 48.46
N SER A 183 32.75 -30.00 49.65
CA SER A 183 31.81 -31.11 49.87
C SER A 183 30.34 -30.64 49.82
N LEU A 184 30.04 -29.45 50.34
CA LEU A 184 28.69 -28.86 50.24
C LEU A 184 28.32 -28.54 48.78
N LEU A 185 29.25 -27.96 48.01
CA LEU A 185 29.06 -27.70 46.58
C LEU A 185 28.88 -29.00 45.78
N PHE A 186 29.63 -30.05 46.12
CA PHE A 186 29.50 -31.36 45.47
C PHE A 186 28.14 -32.00 45.74
N ASN A 187 27.62 -31.89 46.97
CA ASN A 187 26.29 -32.39 47.32
C ASN A 187 25.17 -31.59 46.64
N GLN A 188 25.28 -30.25 46.62
CA GLN A 188 24.33 -29.38 45.90
C GLN A 188 24.33 -29.68 44.39
N LEU A 189 25.49 -29.96 43.81
CA LEU A 189 25.60 -30.35 42.42
C LEU A 189 24.97 -31.72 42.15
N HIS A 190 25.20 -32.71 43.03
CA HIS A 190 24.59 -34.03 42.93
C HIS A 190 23.06 -33.99 43.05
N GLU A 191 22.53 -33.12 43.91
CA GLU A 191 21.10 -32.88 44.05
C GLU A 191 20.52 -32.27 42.76
N LEU A 192 21.19 -31.25 42.19
CA LEU A 192 20.83 -30.66 40.89
C LEU A 192 20.88 -31.66 39.72
N VAL A 193 21.79 -32.65 39.76
CA VAL A 193 21.86 -33.76 38.79
C VAL A 193 20.58 -34.62 38.86
N LEU A 194 20.18 -34.99 40.07
CA LEU A 194 18.99 -35.81 40.31
C LEU A 194 17.70 -35.05 39.94
N GLU A 195 17.62 -33.77 40.26
CA GLU A 195 16.51 -32.89 39.87
C GLU A 195 16.40 -32.77 38.34
N SER A 196 17.51 -32.54 37.63
CA SER A 196 17.50 -32.47 36.16
C SER A 196 17.06 -33.79 35.51
N ALA A 197 17.46 -34.93 36.05
CA ALA A 197 17.02 -36.24 35.57
C ALA A 197 15.53 -36.53 35.86
N ARG A 198 14.99 -35.98 36.96
CA ARG A 198 13.55 -36.01 37.26
C ARG A 198 12.78 -35.11 36.32
N GLU A 199 13.21 -33.86 36.13
CA GLU A 199 12.60 -32.90 35.20
C GLU A 199 12.54 -33.47 33.78
N LYS A 200 13.59 -34.17 33.31
CA LYS A 200 13.58 -34.84 32.01
C LYS A 200 12.48 -35.90 31.89
N ARG A 201 12.35 -36.79 32.88
CA ARG A 201 11.32 -37.84 32.89
C ARG A 201 9.92 -37.24 32.98
N ASP A 202 9.74 -36.22 33.80
CA ASP A 202 8.49 -35.45 33.90
C ASP A 202 8.10 -34.83 32.56
N MET A 203 9.05 -34.23 31.84
CA MET A 203 8.80 -33.68 30.50
C MET A 203 8.40 -34.76 29.49
N GLU A 204 9.07 -35.91 29.48
CA GLU A 204 8.75 -37.04 28.60
C GLU A 204 7.37 -37.65 28.92
N GLN A 205 7.01 -37.78 30.20
CA GLN A 205 5.70 -38.23 30.63
C GLN A 205 4.58 -37.24 30.27
N ARG A 206 4.78 -35.94 30.53
CA ARG A 206 3.83 -34.89 30.12
C ARG A 206 3.63 -34.89 28.61
N HIS A 207 4.70 -35.07 27.83
CA HIS A 207 4.63 -35.19 26.38
C HIS A 207 3.81 -36.40 25.91
N ALA A 208 4.00 -37.56 26.54
CA ALA A 208 3.20 -38.76 26.25
C ALA A 208 1.71 -38.56 26.56
N VAL A 209 1.40 -37.90 27.69
CA VAL A 209 0.03 -37.55 28.08
C VAL A 209 -0.57 -36.53 27.10
N ILE A 210 0.17 -35.50 26.68
CA ILE A 210 -0.29 -34.50 25.71
C ILE A 210 -0.56 -35.14 24.34
N LYS A 211 0.26 -36.11 23.91
CA LYS A 211 0.02 -36.88 22.68
C LYS A 211 -1.29 -37.68 22.75
N GLN A 212 -1.67 -38.20 23.92
CA GLN A 212 -2.90 -38.98 24.11
C GLN A 212 -4.15 -38.11 24.36
N LYS A 213 -4.01 -36.95 25.03
CA LYS A 213 -5.15 -36.18 25.56
C LYS A 213 -5.73 -35.15 24.59
N VAL A 214 -5.08 -34.85 23.47
CA VAL A 214 -5.58 -33.78 22.58
C VAL A 214 -6.63 -34.31 21.60
N ARG A 215 -7.82 -34.59 22.13
CA ARG A 215 -9.08 -34.40 21.41
C ARG A 215 -9.44 -32.92 21.45
N PHE A 216 -9.95 -32.41 20.33
CA PHE A 216 -10.25 -31.00 20.06
C PHE A 216 -10.93 -30.28 21.24
N PRO A 217 -10.34 -29.22 21.80
CA PRO A 217 -11.12 -28.20 22.47
C PRO A 217 -11.97 -27.49 21.40
N GLY A 218 -13.29 -27.53 21.54
CA GLY A 218 -14.17 -26.61 20.83
C GLY A 218 -13.78 -25.19 21.22
N ALA A 219 -13.62 -24.33 20.21
CA ALA A 219 -13.33 -22.91 20.43
C ALA A 219 -14.44 -22.29 21.29
N GLU A 220 -14.06 -21.80 22.47
CA GLU A 220 -14.89 -20.94 23.33
C GLU A 220 -15.24 -19.64 22.58
N PRO A 221 -16.52 -19.22 22.56
CA PRO A 221 -16.94 -18.00 21.89
C PRO A 221 -16.77 -16.80 22.83
N GLY A 222 -15.66 -16.07 22.68
CA GLY A 222 -15.47 -14.80 23.39
C GLY A 222 -14.21 -14.09 22.92
N ALA A 223 -14.37 -12.86 22.41
CA ALA A 223 -13.35 -12.00 21.79
C ALA A 223 -12.89 -12.43 20.38
N VAL A 224 -13.63 -11.99 19.36
CA VAL A 224 -13.31 -12.19 17.94
C VAL A 224 -12.15 -11.28 17.53
N VAL A 225 -10.92 -11.78 17.70
CA VAL A 225 -9.77 -11.36 16.88
C VAL A 225 -9.55 -12.46 15.86
N THR A 226 -10.13 -12.34 14.66
CA THR A 226 -9.90 -13.33 13.61
C THR A 226 -8.61 -13.03 12.86
N GLU A 227 -7.64 -13.89 13.08
CA GLU A 227 -6.43 -14.01 12.29
C GLU A 227 -6.25 -15.46 11.80
N GLY A 228 -5.65 -15.63 10.63
CA GLY A 228 -5.43 -16.95 10.06
C GLY A 228 -5.17 -16.95 8.57
N TYR A 229 -4.89 -18.14 8.03
CA TYR A 229 -4.56 -18.29 6.61
C TYR A 229 -5.80 -18.33 5.71
N LEU A 230 -5.73 -17.58 4.61
CA LEU A 230 -6.68 -17.65 3.50
C LEU A 230 -5.93 -17.70 2.16
N TYR A 231 -6.55 -18.31 1.15
CA TYR A 231 -6.09 -18.20 -0.23
C TYR A 231 -6.76 -17.00 -0.90
N LYS A 232 -5.95 -16.08 -1.43
CA LYS A 232 -6.40 -14.92 -2.20
C LYS A 232 -6.21 -15.15 -3.69
N ARG A 233 -7.24 -14.88 -4.49
CA ARG A 233 -7.13 -14.87 -5.94
C ARG A 233 -6.46 -13.58 -6.43
N ALA A 234 -5.61 -13.70 -7.43
CA ALA A 234 -5.03 -12.58 -8.16
C ALA A 234 -6.09 -11.96 -9.09
N SER A 235 -6.06 -10.64 -9.20
CA SER A 235 -6.93 -9.88 -10.11
C SER A 235 -6.39 -9.82 -11.55
N ASN A 236 -5.29 -10.54 -11.84
CA ASN A 236 -4.66 -10.59 -13.15
C ASN A 236 -5.33 -11.63 -14.08
N ALA A 237 -5.04 -11.56 -15.38
CA ALA A 237 -5.63 -12.42 -16.41
C ALA A 237 -5.48 -13.93 -16.12
N PHE A 238 -4.41 -14.33 -15.40
CA PHE A 238 -4.09 -15.71 -15.09
C PHE A 238 -4.78 -16.28 -13.83
N LYS A 239 -5.59 -15.48 -13.11
CA LYS A 239 -6.47 -15.89 -11.98
C LYS A 239 -5.79 -16.85 -10.96
N THR A 240 -4.53 -16.61 -10.62
CA THR A 240 -3.77 -17.47 -9.71
C THR A 240 -4.19 -17.31 -8.23
N TRP A 241 -3.98 -18.34 -7.40
CA TRP A 241 -4.31 -18.29 -5.97
C TRP A 241 -3.06 -18.33 -5.10
N SER A 242 -3.00 -17.49 -4.07
CA SER A 242 -1.87 -17.42 -3.13
C SER A 242 -2.35 -17.50 -1.69
N ARG A 243 -1.76 -18.39 -0.88
CA ARG A 243 -2.03 -18.49 0.56
C ARG A 243 -1.31 -17.36 1.30
N ARG A 244 -2.01 -16.61 2.14
CA ARG A 244 -1.45 -15.50 2.93
C ARG A 244 -2.06 -15.50 4.33
N TRP A 245 -1.36 -14.91 5.30
CA TRP A 245 -1.90 -14.72 6.66
C TRP A 245 -2.74 -13.45 6.68
N PHE A 246 -4.02 -13.57 6.99
CA PHE A 246 -4.94 -12.46 7.10
C PHE A 246 -5.23 -12.14 8.55
N SER A 247 -5.47 -10.87 8.84
CA SER A 247 -6.02 -10.41 10.11
C SER A 247 -6.97 -9.25 9.87
N ILE A 248 -7.93 -9.09 10.78
CA ILE A 248 -8.79 -7.92 10.85
C ILE A 248 -8.23 -7.03 11.96
N GLN A 249 -7.80 -5.82 11.61
CA GLN A 249 -7.17 -4.88 12.53
C GLN A 249 -7.69 -3.47 12.22
N ASN A 250 -8.15 -2.73 13.24
CA ASN A 250 -8.57 -1.33 13.11
C ASN A 250 -9.55 -1.07 11.95
N ASN A 251 -10.59 -1.91 11.80
CA ASN A 251 -11.55 -1.86 10.69
C ASN A 251 -10.95 -2.10 9.30
N GLN A 252 -9.76 -2.68 9.21
CA GLN A 252 -9.09 -3.04 7.96
C GLN A 252 -8.97 -4.55 7.82
N LEU A 253 -9.09 -5.04 6.59
CA LEU A 253 -8.66 -6.39 6.26
C LEU A 253 -7.26 -6.31 5.68
N VAL A 254 -6.31 -6.92 6.38
CA VAL A 254 -4.90 -6.88 6.01
C VAL A 254 -4.35 -8.29 5.82
N TYR A 255 -3.28 -8.42 5.04
CA TYR A 255 -2.49 -9.65 5.01
C TYR A 255 -0.99 -9.40 5.16
N GLN A 256 -0.28 -10.42 5.64
CA GLN A 256 1.18 -10.50 5.64
C GLN A 256 1.62 -11.70 4.78
N LYS A 257 2.75 -11.54 4.06
CA LYS A 257 3.34 -12.64 3.28
C LYS A 257 4.29 -13.46 4.17
N LYS A 258 5.10 -12.80 5.00
CA LYS A 258 5.97 -13.40 6.02
C LYS A 258 5.79 -12.68 7.35
N ALA A 259 6.15 -13.33 8.45
CA ALA A 259 5.97 -12.79 9.81
C ALA A 259 6.71 -11.47 10.09
N LYS A 260 7.67 -11.08 9.24
CA LYS A 260 8.42 -9.81 9.32
C LYS A 260 8.14 -8.86 8.14
N ASP A 261 7.18 -9.19 7.26
CA ASP A 261 6.86 -8.35 6.11
C ASP A 261 5.88 -7.23 6.50
N VAL A 262 5.95 -6.10 5.78
CA VAL A 262 4.99 -5.00 5.92
C VAL A 262 3.57 -5.53 5.65
N VAL A 263 2.67 -5.18 6.56
CA VAL A 263 1.25 -5.50 6.47
C VAL A 263 0.67 -4.85 5.22
N THR A 264 0.14 -5.65 4.29
CA THR A 264 -0.52 -5.14 3.10
C THR A 264 -2.01 -4.98 3.37
N VAL A 265 -2.51 -3.75 3.22
CA VAL A 265 -3.93 -3.47 3.35
C VAL A 265 -4.67 -3.98 2.12
N VAL A 266 -5.60 -4.92 2.34
CA VAL A 266 -6.45 -5.48 1.27
C VAL A 266 -7.69 -4.63 1.11
N VAL A 267 -8.23 -4.20 2.25
CA VAL A 267 -9.40 -3.33 2.40
C VAL A 267 -9.08 -2.31 3.48
N GLU A 268 -9.15 -1.04 3.13
CA GLU A 268 -8.83 0.09 4.01
C GLU A 268 -9.95 0.42 5.00
N ASP A 269 -11.20 0.13 4.64
CA ASP A 269 -12.35 0.32 5.52
C ASP A 269 -13.39 -0.79 5.29
N LEU A 270 -13.53 -1.65 6.30
CA LEU A 270 -14.49 -2.73 6.30
C LEU A 270 -15.93 -2.22 6.32
N ARG A 271 -16.25 -1.03 6.86
CA ARG A 271 -17.63 -0.49 6.92
C ARG A 271 -18.33 -0.45 5.58
N LEU A 272 -17.56 -0.10 4.55
CA LEU A 272 -18.05 0.05 3.18
C LEU A 272 -18.11 -1.29 2.42
N CYS A 273 -17.80 -2.40 3.09
CA CYS A 273 -17.68 -3.70 2.46
C CYS A 273 -18.92 -4.56 2.68
N THR A 274 -19.19 -5.41 1.69
CA THR A 274 -20.12 -6.53 1.84
C THR A 274 -19.35 -7.84 1.70
N VAL A 275 -19.72 -8.83 2.51
CA VAL A 275 -19.15 -10.17 2.41
C VAL A 275 -20.21 -11.15 1.93
N LYS A 276 -19.92 -11.88 0.86
CA LYS A 276 -20.87 -12.79 0.21
C LYS A 276 -20.22 -14.14 -0.07
N ARG A 277 -21.01 -15.21 -0.01
CA ARG A 277 -20.60 -16.52 -0.50
C ARG A 277 -20.59 -16.49 -2.02
N CYS A 278 -19.64 -17.20 -2.63
CA CYS A 278 -19.58 -17.34 -4.09
C CYS A 278 -19.91 -18.79 -4.47
N PRO A 279 -21.19 -19.19 -4.54
CA PRO A 279 -21.58 -20.55 -4.88
C PRO A 279 -21.22 -20.94 -6.32
N ASP A 280 -21.15 -19.96 -7.23
CA ASP A 280 -20.92 -20.16 -8.67
C ASP A 280 -19.44 -20.37 -9.06
N HIS A 281 -18.51 -20.26 -8.10
CA HIS A 281 -17.09 -20.48 -8.36
C HIS A 281 -16.69 -21.96 -8.25
N GLU A 282 -15.75 -22.38 -9.11
CA GLU A 282 -15.33 -23.78 -9.24
C GLU A 282 -14.68 -24.36 -7.98
N ARG A 283 -14.02 -23.54 -7.15
CA ARG A 283 -13.34 -23.97 -5.92
C ARG A 283 -14.26 -23.96 -4.70
N ARG A 284 -14.01 -24.90 -3.77
CA ARG A 284 -14.77 -25.03 -2.51
C ARG A 284 -14.39 -23.93 -1.51
N PHE A 285 -15.33 -23.56 -0.63
CA PHE A 285 -15.13 -22.63 0.49
C PHE A 285 -14.69 -21.21 0.10
N CYS A 286 -15.16 -20.72 -1.05
CA CYS A 286 -14.88 -19.36 -1.52
C CYS A 286 -15.91 -18.34 -1.04
N PHE A 287 -15.42 -17.16 -0.67
CA PHE A 287 -16.21 -15.97 -0.38
C PHE A 287 -15.53 -14.74 -0.97
N GLU A 288 -16.33 -13.71 -1.21
CA GLU A 288 -15.82 -12.43 -1.66
C GLU A 288 -16.06 -11.36 -0.58
N VAL A 289 -15.08 -10.49 -0.44
CA VAL A 289 -15.21 -9.22 0.27
C VAL A 289 -15.22 -8.15 -0.80
N VAL A 290 -16.38 -7.52 -0.99
CA VAL A 290 -16.62 -6.49 -2.01
C VAL A 290 -16.56 -5.14 -1.31
N SER A 291 -15.51 -4.36 -1.59
CA SER A 291 -15.44 -2.94 -1.28
C SER A 291 -15.81 -2.12 -2.53
N PRO A 292 -16.10 -0.81 -2.40
CA PRO A 292 -16.42 0.06 -3.54
C PRO A 292 -15.29 0.16 -4.57
N SER A 293 -14.04 0.00 -4.13
CA SER A 293 -12.83 0.11 -4.96
C SER A 293 -12.28 -1.25 -5.40
N LYS A 294 -12.67 -2.35 -4.75
CA LYS A 294 -12.01 -3.65 -4.93
C LYS A 294 -12.88 -4.81 -4.51
N THR A 295 -13.00 -5.79 -5.39
CA THR A 295 -13.52 -7.12 -5.02
C THR A 295 -12.36 -8.07 -4.74
N CYS A 296 -12.33 -8.62 -3.54
CA CYS A 296 -11.32 -9.58 -3.12
C CYS A 296 -11.94 -10.97 -2.95
N LEU A 297 -11.58 -11.90 -3.85
CA LEU A 297 -11.99 -13.29 -3.74
C LEU A 297 -11.02 -14.07 -2.85
N LEU A 298 -11.57 -14.66 -1.79
CA LEU A 298 -10.87 -15.39 -0.75
C LEU A 298 -11.40 -16.83 -0.66
N GLN A 299 -10.56 -17.75 -0.20
CA GLN A 299 -10.91 -19.15 0.01
C GLN A 299 -10.37 -19.62 1.37
N ALA A 300 -11.25 -20.25 2.15
CA ALA A 300 -10.94 -20.82 3.47
C ALA A 300 -10.60 -22.32 3.37
N ASP A 301 -9.94 -22.86 4.40
CA ASP A 301 -9.51 -24.26 4.44
C ASP A 301 -10.66 -25.25 4.75
N SER A 302 -11.81 -24.78 5.27
CA SER A 302 -13.01 -25.59 5.51
C SER A 302 -14.27 -24.75 5.64
N GLU A 303 -15.45 -25.38 5.58
CA GLU A 303 -16.75 -24.73 5.77
C GLU A 303 -16.85 -23.99 7.11
N ARG A 304 -16.32 -24.58 8.18
CA ARG A 304 -16.30 -23.94 9.51
C ARG A 304 -15.44 -22.66 9.51
N HIS A 305 -14.30 -22.66 8.82
CA HIS A 305 -13.44 -21.47 8.73
C HIS A 305 -14.06 -20.42 7.81
N LEU A 306 -14.69 -20.83 6.71
CA LEU A 306 -15.47 -19.94 5.85
C LEU A 306 -16.51 -19.18 6.69
N GLN A 307 -17.31 -19.91 7.47
CA GLN A 307 -18.34 -19.29 8.30
C GLN A 307 -17.73 -18.37 9.36
N ALA A 308 -16.67 -18.79 10.05
CA ALA A 308 -16.00 -17.96 11.05
C ALA A 308 -15.44 -16.65 10.46
N TRP A 309 -14.80 -16.71 9.28
CA TRP A 309 -14.29 -15.52 8.59
C TRP A 309 -15.41 -14.61 8.11
N MET A 310 -16.48 -15.17 7.55
CA MET A 310 -17.65 -14.37 7.14
C MET A 310 -18.29 -13.67 8.33
N CYS A 311 -18.54 -14.40 9.43
CA CYS A 311 -19.08 -13.83 10.65
C CYS A 311 -18.16 -12.74 11.22
N ALA A 312 -16.86 -12.94 11.26
CA ALA A 312 -15.95 -11.94 11.81
C ALA A 312 -15.84 -10.68 10.94
N VAL A 313 -15.84 -10.82 9.61
CA VAL A 313 -15.93 -9.67 8.71
C VAL A 313 -17.27 -8.95 8.90
N GLN A 314 -18.40 -9.66 9.02
CA GLN A 314 -19.72 -9.06 9.29
C GLN A 314 -19.78 -8.36 10.65
N SER A 315 -19.24 -8.96 11.70
CA SER A 315 -19.17 -8.36 13.04
C SER A 315 -18.25 -7.14 13.06
N SER A 316 -17.14 -7.17 12.32
CA SER A 316 -16.26 -6.00 12.18
C SER A 316 -16.94 -4.88 11.39
N ILE A 317 -17.70 -5.21 10.34
CA ILE A 317 -18.54 -4.24 9.63
C ILE A 317 -19.56 -3.62 10.60
N ALA A 318 -20.30 -4.43 11.35
CA ALA A 318 -21.36 -3.98 12.27
C ALA A 318 -20.80 -3.16 13.44
N SER A 319 -19.70 -3.59 14.06
CA SER A 319 -19.04 -2.86 15.14
C SER A 319 -18.55 -1.50 14.66
N ALA A 320 -18.06 -1.43 13.43
CA ALA A 320 -17.56 -0.19 12.85
C ALA A 320 -18.68 0.82 12.52
N TYR A 321 -19.94 0.38 12.40
CA TYR A 321 -21.10 1.28 12.31
C TYR A 321 -21.54 1.86 13.67
N ASN A 322 -21.25 1.17 14.78
CA ASN A 322 -21.73 1.55 16.11
C ASN A 322 -20.79 2.52 16.86
N GLU A 323 -19.54 2.68 16.43
CA GLU A 323 -18.54 3.56 17.08
C GLU A 323 -18.73 5.07 16.77
N ASP A 324 -19.73 5.46 15.98
CA ASP A 324 -19.99 6.87 15.56
C ASP A 324 -21.11 7.59 16.37
N HIS A 325 -21.38 7.19 17.63
CA HIS A 325 -22.22 7.99 18.54
C HIS A 325 -21.39 8.62 19.68
N PRO A 326 -21.12 9.93 19.65
CA PRO A 326 -20.67 10.66 20.83
C PRO A 326 -21.88 11.03 21.71
N GLU A 327 -21.71 10.80 23.02
CA GLU A 327 -22.55 11.18 24.18
C GLU A 327 -23.54 10.14 24.76
N SER A 328 -23.08 9.33 25.72
CA SER A 328 -23.46 9.48 27.15
C SER A 328 -22.81 8.41 28.05
N SER A 329 -21.90 8.88 28.92
CA SER A 329 -21.61 8.43 30.30
C SER A 329 -21.45 6.94 30.67
N GLY A 330 -20.28 6.61 31.23
CA GLY A 330 -20.20 5.67 32.37
C GLY A 330 -18.97 4.75 32.46
N GLN A 331 -17.91 5.22 33.15
CA GLN A 331 -16.97 4.44 33.99
C GLN A 331 -16.50 3.04 33.53
N GLY A 332 -15.19 2.92 33.25
CA GLY A 332 -14.55 1.61 33.09
C GLY A 332 -13.02 1.65 32.90
N GLN A 333 -12.31 2.09 33.94
CA GLN A 333 -10.90 1.78 34.28
C GLN A 333 -9.96 1.28 33.15
N HIS A 334 -9.24 2.22 32.51
CA HIS A 334 -8.01 1.89 31.79
C HIS A 334 -6.84 1.92 32.79
N LEU A 335 -6.41 0.73 33.21
CA LEU A 335 -5.21 0.51 34.03
C LEU A 335 -3.97 0.97 33.24
N GLU A 336 -3.42 2.11 33.66
CA GLU A 336 -2.07 2.53 33.31
C GLU A 336 -1.04 1.52 33.83
N ARG A 337 -0.06 1.16 32.99
CA ARG A 337 1.26 0.83 33.50
C ARG A 337 2.34 1.54 32.71
N SER A 338 2.79 2.62 33.36
CA SER A 338 4.00 3.40 33.15
C SER A 338 5.26 2.56 32.87
N ALA A 339 6.11 3.07 31.97
CA ALA A 339 7.51 3.39 32.29
C ALA A 339 8.13 4.28 31.21
N SER A 340 8.32 5.55 31.56
CA SER A 340 9.32 6.42 30.95
C SER A 340 10.73 5.98 31.37
N LEU A 341 11.76 6.24 30.55
CA LEU A 341 13.06 6.78 30.97
C LEU A 341 13.84 7.30 29.74
N THR A 342 14.64 8.31 30.02
CA THR A 342 15.05 9.44 29.18
C THR A 342 16.44 9.34 28.55
N ALA A 343 16.58 10.01 27.39
CA ALA A 343 17.68 10.86 26.89
C ALA A 343 19.11 10.30 26.70
N ALA A 344 19.59 10.35 25.45
CA ALA A 344 20.77 11.15 25.07
C ALA A 344 20.88 11.31 23.53
N THR A 345 20.76 12.57 23.10
CA THR A 345 21.45 13.30 22.03
C THR A 345 22.16 12.55 20.89
N LEU A 346 21.71 12.78 19.65
CA LEU A 346 22.53 13.26 18.52
C LEU A 346 21.61 13.75 17.39
N GLN A 347 21.73 15.03 17.06
CA GLN A 347 21.05 15.70 15.94
C GLN A 347 21.63 15.25 14.60
N SER A 348 20.75 14.92 13.65
CA SER A 348 21.00 14.96 12.20
C SER A 348 19.67 14.90 11.43
N PRO A 349 19.60 15.42 10.19
CA PRO A 349 18.53 16.31 9.75
C PRO A 349 17.29 15.60 9.21
N SER A 350 16.14 16.09 9.68
CA SER A 350 14.80 16.11 9.06
C SER A 350 14.52 15.04 7.99
N SER A 351 14.22 13.82 8.43
CA SER A 351 13.39 12.90 7.67
C SER A 351 12.00 13.52 7.54
N ARG A 352 11.68 13.99 6.33
CA ARG A 352 10.34 14.46 5.97
C ARG A 352 9.34 13.34 6.29
N LYS A 353 8.50 13.60 7.30
CA LYS A 353 7.36 12.74 7.66
C LYS A 353 6.54 12.44 6.40
N LEU A 354 6.31 11.14 6.18
CA LEU A 354 5.32 10.59 5.28
C LEU A 354 3.98 11.35 5.43
N ARG A 355 3.64 12.17 4.44
CA ARG A 355 2.28 12.69 4.26
C ARG A 355 1.58 11.80 3.23
N GLY A 356 1.01 10.72 3.72
CA GLY A 356 -0.01 9.93 3.03
C GLY A 356 -1.28 9.80 3.86
N GLY A 357 -1.54 10.78 4.75
CA GLY A 357 -2.85 10.91 5.38
C GLY A 357 -3.80 11.54 4.39
N VAL A 358 -5.05 11.04 4.33
CA VAL A 358 -6.17 11.72 3.67
C VAL A 358 -6.08 13.20 4.01
N ASP A 359 -5.85 14.04 3.00
CA ASP A 359 -5.65 15.47 3.19
C ASP A 359 -6.99 16.06 3.63
N LYS A 360 -7.22 16.12 4.95
CA LYS A 360 -8.42 16.70 5.58
C LYS A 360 -8.72 18.13 5.09
N HIS A 361 -7.80 18.75 4.34
CA HIS A 361 -7.97 20.03 3.69
C HIS A 361 -8.74 20.00 2.35
N VAL A 362 -8.94 18.87 1.67
CA VAL A 362 -9.59 18.87 0.34
C VAL A 362 -11.06 19.29 0.43
N VAL A 363 -11.82 18.65 1.33
CA VAL A 363 -13.24 18.96 1.54
C VAL A 363 -13.44 20.43 1.90
N ASP A 364 -12.62 20.93 2.82
CA ASP A 364 -12.65 22.32 3.28
C ASP A 364 -12.27 23.31 2.17
N ARG A 365 -11.24 23.01 1.37
CA ARG A 365 -10.86 23.85 0.22
C ARG A 365 -11.94 23.91 -0.86
N VAL A 366 -12.58 22.79 -1.17
CA VAL A 366 -13.61 22.72 -2.21
C VAL A 366 -14.92 23.34 -1.73
N GLN A 367 -15.33 23.09 -0.48
CA GLN A 367 -16.58 23.61 0.09
C GLN A 367 -16.51 25.11 0.41
N ARG A 368 -15.32 25.68 0.61
CA ARG A 368 -15.13 27.13 0.80
C ARG A 368 -15.51 27.98 -0.41
N LEU A 369 -15.60 27.38 -1.60
CA LEU A 369 -16.06 28.09 -2.79
C LEU A 369 -17.56 28.40 -2.66
N GLU A 370 -17.96 29.58 -3.13
CA GLU A 370 -19.35 30.02 -3.07
C GLU A 370 -20.30 29.01 -3.74
N GLY A 371 -21.35 28.62 -3.02
CA GLY A 371 -22.31 27.62 -3.47
C GLY A 371 -21.89 26.15 -3.29
N ASN A 372 -20.61 25.84 -3.02
CA ASN A 372 -20.16 24.45 -2.83
C ASN A 372 -20.48 23.87 -1.45
N ALA A 373 -20.82 24.71 -0.47
CA ALA A 373 -21.29 24.29 0.86
C ALA A 373 -22.70 23.67 0.85
N GLN A 374 -23.40 23.69 -0.29
CA GLN A 374 -24.71 23.08 -0.51
C GLN A 374 -24.66 22.19 -1.75
N CYS A 375 -25.41 21.10 -1.78
CA CYS A 375 -25.48 20.20 -2.92
C CYS A 375 -25.94 20.93 -4.18
N CYS A 376 -25.25 20.67 -5.28
CA CYS A 376 -25.53 21.28 -6.58
C CYS A 376 -26.96 21.03 -7.08
N ASP A 377 -27.63 19.94 -6.69
CA ASP A 377 -28.94 19.61 -7.24
C ASP A 377 -30.09 19.89 -6.28
N CYS A 378 -29.97 19.49 -5.01
CA CYS A 378 -31.06 19.60 -4.02
C CYS A 378 -30.78 20.56 -2.85
N ARG A 379 -29.63 21.25 -2.84
CA ARG A 379 -29.21 22.21 -1.79
C ARG A 379 -28.98 21.65 -0.38
N GLU A 380 -28.94 20.33 -0.22
CA GLU A 380 -28.52 19.67 1.03
C GLU A 380 -27.17 20.24 1.53
N ALA A 381 -27.06 20.52 2.82
CA ALA A 381 -25.87 21.16 3.38
C ALA A 381 -24.67 20.20 3.42
N ALA A 382 -23.46 20.78 3.43
CA ALA A 382 -22.18 20.07 3.60
C ALA A 382 -22.01 18.83 2.67
N PRO A 383 -22.12 18.99 1.34
CA PRO A 383 -21.97 17.87 0.41
C PRO A 383 -20.55 17.28 0.44
N GLU A 384 -20.42 15.99 0.75
CA GLU A 384 -19.13 15.27 0.81
C GLU A 384 -18.77 14.50 -0.47
N TRP A 385 -19.60 14.59 -1.50
CA TRP A 385 -19.33 13.98 -2.80
C TRP A 385 -19.14 15.05 -3.86
N ALA A 386 -18.54 14.67 -4.99
CA ALA A 386 -18.32 15.55 -6.12
C ALA A 386 -18.43 14.81 -7.44
N SER A 387 -18.81 15.52 -8.50
CA SER A 387 -18.64 15.08 -9.88
C SER A 387 -17.44 15.80 -10.50
N ILE A 388 -16.39 15.05 -10.81
CA ILE A 388 -15.08 15.62 -11.15
C ILE A 388 -14.97 16.11 -12.59
N ASN A 389 -15.80 15.59 -13.51
CA ASN A 389 -15.86 16.07 -14.88
C ASN A 389 -16.77 17.31 -15.03
N LEU A 390 -17.77 17.45 -14.16
CA LEU A 390 -18.65 18.61 -14.12
C LEU A 390 -18.09 19.73 -13.24
N GLY A 391 -17.31 19.40 -12.21
CA GLY A 391 -16.77 20.39 -11.27
C GLY A 391 -17.74 20.81 -10.16
N ILE A 392 -18.62 19.90 -9.69
CA ILE A 392 -19.69 20.20 -8.72
C ILE A 392 -19.62 19.34 -7.45
N THR A 393 -20.19 19.81 -6.34
CA THR A 393 -20.36 19.06 -5.08
C THR A 393 -21.80 18.54 -4.92
N LEU A 394 -21.93 17.34 -4.35
CA LEU A 394 -23.16 16.56 -4.28
C LEU A 394 -23.34 15.97 -2.88
N CYS A 395 -24.58 15.88 -2.39
CA CYS A 395 -24.88 15.08 -1.21
C CYS A 395 -24.84 13.58 -1.55
N ILE A 396 -24.91 12.73 -0.53
CA ILE A 396 -24.87 11.27 -0.69
C ILE A 396 -25.97 10.74 -1.62
N GLU A 397 -27.17 11.31 -1.56
CA GLU A 397 -28.30 10.82 -2.35
C GLU A 397 -28.18 11.21 -3.84
N CYS A 398 -27.92 12.49 -4.12
CA CYS A 398 -27.71 12.99 -5.49
C CYS A 398 -26.47 12.36 -6.13
N SER A 399 -25.40 12.13 -5.36
CA SER A 399 -24.22 11.41 -5.87
C SER A 399 -24.56 9.97 -6.28
N GLY A 400 -25.45 9.30 -5.53
CA GLY A 400 -26.01 7.99 -5.91
C GLY A 400 -26.78 8.01 -7.23
N ILE A 401 -27.54 9.07 -7.51
CA ILE A 401 -28.27 9.24 -8.78
C ILE A 401 -27.30 9.54 -9.93
N HIS A 402 -26.30 10.40 -9.71
CA HIS A 402 -25.24 10.67 -10.68
C HIS A 402 -24.50 9.39 -11.10
N ARG A 403 -24.29 8.44 -10.17
CA ARG A 403 -23.71 7.11 -10.49
C ARG A 403 -24.58 6.31 -11.46
N SER A 404 -25.91 6.37 -11.31
CA SER A 404 -26.83 5.64 -12.21
C SER A 404 -26.94 6.25 -13.62
N LEU A 405 -26.51 7.50 -13.83
CA LEU A 405 -26.42 8.07 -15.18
C LEU A 405 -25.30 7.42 -16.01
N GLY A 406 -24.22 7.02 -15.35
CA GLY A 406 -23.02 6.47 -15.98
C GLY A 406 -21.90 7.48 -16.19
N VAL A 407 -20.70 6.96 -16.42
CA VAL A 407 -19.44 7.73 -16.43
C VAL A 407 -19.30 8.74 -17.57
N HIS A 408 -20.14 8.64 -18.60
CA HIS A 408 -20.20 9.56 -19.72
C HIS A 408 -20.96 10.86 -19.38
N PHE A 409 -21.82 10.84 -18.35
CA PHE A 409 -22.45 12.04 -17.81
C PHE A 409 -21.72 12.54 -16.56
N SER A 410 -21.40 11.65 -15.62
CA SER A 410 -20.87 12.05 -14.33
C SER A 410 -19.87 11.05 -13.74
N LYS A 411 -18.73 11.56 -13.28
CA LYS A 411 -17.67 10.81 -12.60
C LYS A 411 -17.64 11.18 -11.13
N VAL A 412 -18.29 10.35 -10.31
CA VAL A 412 -18.49 10.63 -8.88
C VAL A 412 -17.27 10.21 -8.05
N ARG A 413 -16.82 11.10 -7.16
CA ARG A 413 -15.77 10.88 -6.14
C ARG A 413 -16.19 11.44 -4.79
N SER A 414 -15.71 10.85 -3.70
CA SER A 414 -15.86 11.38 -2.35
C SER A 414 -14.77 12.40 -2.06
N LEU A 415 -15.13 13.54 -1.46
CA LEU A 415 -14.19 14.55 -0.99
C LEU A 415 -13.43 14.10 0.28
N THR A 416 -13.96 13.10 0.99
CA THR A 416 -13.45 12.63 2.29
C THR A 416 -12.82 11.24 2.22
N LEU A 417 -13.23 10.39 1.27
CA LEU A 417 -12.82 8.99 1.18
C LEU A 417 -11.87 8.66 0.02
N ASP A 418 -11.87 9.45 -1.06
CA ASP A 418 -11.01 9.19 -2.22
C ASP A 418 -9.71 10.02 -2.15
N ALA A 419 -8.65 9.52 -2.79
CA ALA A 419 -7.44 10.31 -3.02
C ALA A 419 -7.66 11.35 -4.13
N TRP A 420 -7.13 12.56 -3.92
CA TRP A 420 -7.29 13.68 -4.85
C TRP A 420 -5.95 14.19 -5.36
N GLU A 421 -5.84 14.28 -6.69
CA GLU A 421 -4.71 14.92 -7.35
C GLU A 421 -4.79 16.45 -7.18
N PRO A 422 -3.67 17.16 -6.96
CA PRO A 422 -3.67 18.61 -6.75
C PRO A 422 -4.33 19.41 -7.88
N GLU A 423 -4.12 19.01 -9.13
CA GLU A 423 -4.72 19.60 -10.33
C GLU A 423 -6.25 19.47 -10.32
N LEU A 424 -6.78 18.35 -9.82
CA LEU A 424 -8.21 18.10 -9.74
C LEU A 424 -8.86 18.94 -8.64
N VAL A 425 -8.20 19.09 -7.49
CA VAL A 425 -8.67 20.00 -6.43
C VAL A 425 -8.72 21.43 -6.96
N LYS A 426 -7.72 21.86 -7.73
CA LYS A 426 -7.71 23.20 -8.36
C LYS A 426 -8.84 23.37 -9.37
N LEU A 427 -9.12 22.35 -10.20
CA LEU A 427 -10.25 22.36 -11.12
C LEU A 427 -11.58 22.58 -10.37
N MET A 428 -11.80 21.84 -9.27
CA MET A 428 -13.00 22.00 -8.43
C MET A 428 -13.13 23.39 -7.81
N THR A 429 -12.01 24.08 -7.55
CA THR A 429 -12.01 25.46 -7.01
C THR A 429 -12.19 26.55 -8.05
N VAL A 430 -12.15 26.24 -9.36
CA VAL A 430 -12.37 27.22 -10.45
C VAL A 430 -13.79 27.12 -11.04
N LEU A 431 -14.40 25.93 -11.04
CA LEU A 431 -15.78 25.71 -11.49
C LEU A 431 -16.78 25.93 -10.35
N GLY A 432 -17.19 24.86 -9.67
CA GLY A 432 -18.13 24.92 -8.56
C GLY A 432 -19.59 24.98 -8.96
N ASN A 433 -20.45 24.80 -7.97
CA ASN A 433 -21.90 24.69 -8.13
C ASN A 433 -22.53 25.96 -8.72
N GLN A 434 -22.03 27.13 -8.33
CA GLN A 434 -22.56 28.41 -8.83
C GLN A 434 -22.37 28.53 -10.35
N VAL A 435 -21.14 28.31 -10.83
CA VAL A 435 -20.80 28.38 -12.27
C VAL A 435 -21.60 27.34 -13.05
N ILE A 436 -21.66 26.10 -12.57
CA ILE A 436 -22.35 25.03 -13.29
C ILE A 436 -23.86 25.21 -13.29
N ASN A 437 -24.46 25.74 -12.21
CA ASN A 437 -25.88 26.06 -12.19
C ASN A 437 -26.23 27.25 -13.08
N GLN A 438 -25.34 28.24 -13.23
CA GLN A 438 -25.55 29.31 -14.22
C GLN A 438 -25.68 28.79 -15.66
N ILE A 439 -25.11 27.61 -15.95
CA ILE A 439 -25.20 26.94 -17.25
C ILE A 439 -26.40 25.99 -17.28
N TYR A 440 -26.40 24.99 -16.40
CA TYR A 440 -27.35 23.87 -16.41
C TYR A 440 -28.73 24.18 -15.81
N GLU A 441 -28.87 25.34 -15.16
CA GLU A 441 -30.14 25.81 -14.57
C GLU A 441 -30.51 27.22 -15.08
N ALA A 442 -29.90 27.68 -16.17
CA ALA A 442 -30.04 29.03 -16.70
C ALA A 442 -31.49 29.48 -16.93
N ARG A 443 -32.38 28.54 -17.29
CA ARG A 443 -33.79 28.79 -17.62
C ARG A 443 -34.78 28.24 -16.60
N VAL A 444 -34.32 27.83 -15.42
CA VAL A 444 -35.21 27.27 -14.39
C VAL A 444 -36.26 28.28 -13.95
N GLU A 445 -35.85 29.53 -13.73
CA GLU A 445 -36.76 30.63 -13.34
C GLU A 445 -37.73 30.98 -14.47
N GLU A 446 -37.22 31.09 -15.72
CA GLU A 446 -38.05 31.35 -16.92
C GLU A 446 -39.12 30.28 -17.12
N MET A 447 -38.78 29.00 -16.92
CA MET A 447 -39.69 27.88 -17.11
C MET A 447 -40.58 27.60 -15.89
N ASN A 448 -40.48 28.40 -14.83
CA ASN A 448 -41.20 28.22 -13.55
C ASN A 448 -41.09 26.79 -12.99
N MET A 449 -39.91 26.19 -13.14
CA MET A 449 -39.62 24.83 -12.69
C MET A 449 -39.19 24.86 -11.22
N LYS A 450 -39.74 23.96 -10.40
CA LYS A 450 -39.36 23.86 -8.98
C LYS A 450 -38.17 22.91 -8.81
N ARG A 451 -37.11 23.41 -8.20
CA ARG A 451 -35.96 22.61 -7.78
C ARG A 451 -36.33 21.71 -6.60
N PRO A 452 -35.86 20.45 -6.55
CA PRO A 452 -36.03 19.59 -5.38
C PRO A 452 -35.34 20.19 -4.15
N GLN A 453 -35.92 19.94 -2.98
CA GLN A 453 -35.39 20.33 -1.67
C GLN A 453 -34.62 19.17 -1.03
N PRO A 454 -33.86 19.41 0.06
CA PRO A 454 -33.18 18.35 0.80
C PRO A 454 -34.10 17.19 1.20
N GLY A 455 -35.33 17.49 1.63
CA GLY A 455 -36.35 16.51 2.00
C GLY A 455 -37.18 15.93 0.85
N SER A 456 -36.97 16.36 -0.41
CA SER A 456 -37.73 15.83 -1.55
C SER A 456 -37.46 14.32 -1.74
N PRO A 457 -38.44 13.53 -2.21
CA PRO A 457 -38.26 12.11 -2.45
C PRO A 457 -37.21 11.85 -3.54
N ARG A 458 -36.54 10.69 -3.45
CA ARG A 458 -35.49 10.27 -4.39
C ARG A 458 -35.93 10.36 -5.86
N SER A 459 -37.18 9.98 -6.17
CA SER A 459 -37.73 9.99 -7.52
C SER A 459 -37.81 11.40 -8.11
N GLU A 460 -38.14 12.41 -7.30
CA GLU A 460 -38.17 13.81 -7.72
C GLU A 460 -36.76 14.34 -7.98
N LYS A 461 -35.81 14.00 -7.09
CA LYS A 461 -34.37 14.31 -7.30
C LYS A 461 -33.84 13.65 -8.57
N GLU A 462 -34.23 12.40 -8.83
CA GLU A 462 -33.80 11.67 -10.04
C GLU A 462 -34.36 12.30 -11.31
N ALA A 463 -35.65 12.64 -11.33
CA ALA A 463 -36.28 13.32 -12.47
C ALA A 463 -35.61 14.67 -12.75
N TRP A 464 -35.32 15.46 -11.70
CA TRP A 464 -34.59 16.73 -11.83
C TRP A 464 -33.19 16.54 -12.42
N ILE A 465 -32.41 15.61 -11.88
CA ILE A 465 -31.02 15.36 -12.30
C ILE A 465 -30.97 14.86 -13.76
N ARG A 466 -31.90 13.98 -14.16
CA ARG A 466 -32.03 13.53 -15.56
C ARG A 466 -32.40 14.70 -16.49
N ALA A 467 -33.40 15.50 -16.11
CA ALA A 467 -33.79 16.68 -16.88
C ALA A 467 -32.61 17.67 -17.02
N LYS A 468 -31.84 17.86 -15.95
CA LYS A 468 -30.70 18.79 -15.90
C LYS A 468 -29.54 18.33 -16.79
N TYR A 469 -29.01 17.11 -16.61
CA TYR A 469 -27.74 16.72 -17.25
C TYR A 469 -27.90 15.83 -18.49
N VAL A 470 -28.99 15.07 -18.60
CA VAL A 470 -29.23 14.15 -19.73
C VAL A 470 -30.06 14.85 -20.79
N GLU A 471 -31.23 15.36 -20.41
CA GLU A 471 -32.13 16.06 -21.34
C GLU A 471 -31.65 17.50 -21.62
N LYS A 472 -30.77 18.04 -20.76
CA LYS A 472 -30.27 19.42 -20.84
C LYS A 472 -31.43 20.41 -20.92
N LYS A 473 -32.49 20.18 -20.15
CA LYS A 473 -33.78 20.85 -20.28
C LYS A 473 -33.72 22.36 -19.98
N PHE A 474 -32.81 22.77 -19.11
CA PHE A 474 -32.78 24.13 -18.57
C PHE A 474 -31.63 25.00 -19.10
N ILE A 475 -30.83 24.50 -20.04
CA ILE A 475 -29.75 25.30 -20.66
C ILE A 475 -30.35 26.34 -21.63
N THR A 476 -29.60 27.39 -21.91
CA THR A 476 -29.93 28.37 -22.96
C THR A 476 -29.95 27.73 -24.35
N LYS A 477 -30.54 28.42 -25.35
CA LYS A 477 -30.52 27.92 -26.73
C LYS A 477 -29.11 27.94 -27.34
N PHE A 478 -28.31 28.92 -26.92
CA PHE A 478 -26.94 29.13 -27.37
C PHE A 478 -26.03 29.36 -26.15
N PRO A 479 -24.74 29.01 -26.25
CA PRO A 479 -23.76 29.29 -25.21
C PRO A 479 -23.65 30.78 -24.93
N ASN A 480 -23.62 31.16 -23.65
CA ASN A 480 -23.58 32.55 -23.22
C ASN A 480 -22.11 32.95 -22.95
N ALA A 481 -21.36 33.14 -24.02
CA ALA A 481 -19.98 33.59 -23.91
C ALA A 481 -19.92 35.10 -23.59
N GLY A 482 -19.72 35.47 -22.32
CA GLY A 482 -19.13 36.78 -21.97
C GLY A 482 -19.84 37.71 -20.98
N MET A 483 -20.70 37.26 -20.06
CA MET A 483 -21.12 38.14 -18.94
C MET A 483 -20.20 37.96 -17.72
N PRO A 484 -19.46 38.99 -17.27
CA PRO A 484 -18.82 38.95 -15.96
C PRO A 484 -19.90 38.93 -14.86
N PRO A 485 -19.63 38.31 -13.69
CA PRO A 485 -20.55 38.37 -12.56
C PRO A 485 -20.74 39.83 -12.14
N SER A 486 -21.99 40.27 -12.04
CA SER A 486 -22.39 41.59 -11.58
C SER A 486 -21.76 41.89 -10.22
N ARG A 487 -20.67 42.67 -10.19
CA ARG A 487 -20.06 43.14 -8.95
C ARG A 487 -20.88 44.30 -8.38
N SER A 488 -21.25 44.14 -7.11
CA SER A 488 -21.66 45.20 -6.20
C SER A 488 -20.62 46.35 -6.17
N ASN A 489 -21.13 47.57 -6.11
CA ASN A 489 -20.39 48.84 -6.06
C ASN A 489 -19.25 48.85 -5.02
N GLU A 490 -18.00 48.97 -5.47
CA GLU A 490 -16.91 49.60 -4.71
C GLU A 490 -15.99 50.41 -5.65
N PRO A 491 -15.36 51.51 -5.17
CA PRO A 491 -14.62 52.45 -6.02
C PRO A 491 -13.15 52.03 -6.26
N PRO A 492 -12.50 52.54 -7.32
CA PRO A 492 -11.22 52.01 -7.79
C PRO A 492 -10.02 52.64 -7.06
N GLU A 493 -9.18 51.81 -6.43
CA GLU A 493 -7.90 52.23 -5.87
C GLU A 493 -6.74 51.94 -6.84
N GLN A 494 -6.01 52.99 -7.20
CA GLN A 494 -4.87 52.99 -8.13
C GLN A 494 -3.61 52.43 -7.48
N ARG A 495 -2.88 51.50 -8.13
CA ARG A 495 -1.39 51.54 -8.19
C ARG A 495 -0.74 50.49 -9.13
N ARG A 496 -0.18 51.04 -10.22
CA ARG A 496 1.17 50.87 -10.80
C ARG A 496 1.60 49.52 -11.43
N SER A 497 1.68 49.55 -12.76
CA SER A 497 2.29 48.57 -13.68
C SER A 497 3.81 48.81 -13.90
N PRO A 498 4.61 47.77 -14.22
CA PRO A 498 5.86 47.91 -14.97
C PRO A 498 5.64 47.71 -16.49
N ARG A 499 6.60 48.23 -17.27
CA ARG A 499 6.57 48.61 -18.71
C ARG A 499 6.71 47.44 -19.73
N PRO A 500 6.46 47.71 -21.04
CA PRO A 500 5.97 46.73 -22.01
C PRO A 500 7.05 46.09 -22.91
N PHE A 501 6.77 44.87 -23.38
CA PHE A 501 7.40 44.27 -24.57
C PHE A 501 6.50 44.49 -25.80
N PRO A 502 7.05 44.52 -27.03
CA PRO A 502 6.45 45.23 -28.16
C PRO A 502 5.25 44.52 -28.79
N ASN A 503 4.23 45.34 -29.06
CA ASN A 503 3.10 45.19 -29.99
C ASN A 503 2.87 43.81 -30.64
N ARG A 504 1.89 43.09 -30.09
CA ARG A 504 0.90 42.41 -30.92
C ARG A 504 -0.45 43.04 -30.57
N ALA A 505 -1.09 43.68 -31.55
CA ALA A 505 -2.42 44.25 -31.36
C ALA A 505 -3.35 43.16 -30.80
N PRO A 506 -4.18 43.46 -29.76
CA PRO A 506 -5.16 42.50 -29.29
C PRO A 506 -6.07 42.15 -30.47
N PRO A 507 -6.37 40.86 -30.71
CA PRO A 507 -7.30 40.48 -31.77
C PRO A 507 -8.66 41.14 -31.48
N PRO A 508 -9.44 41.48 -32.53
CA PRO A 508 -10.76 42.07 -32.35
C PRO A 508 -11.59 41.16 -31.43
N SER A 509 -12.37 41.78 -30.53
CA SER A 509 -13.32 41.09 -29.66
C SER A 509 -14.40 40.44 -30.53
N GLU A 510 -14.10 39.29 -31.11
CA GLU A 510 -15.03 38.52 -31.91
C GLU A 510 -16.14 37.98 -31.02
N ASP A 511 -17.36 38.17 -31.47
CA ASP A 511 -18.56 37.80 -30.75
C ASP A 511 -18.64 36.27 -30.60
N LEU A 512 -18.28 35.78 -29.42
CA LEU A 512 -18.22 34.35 -29.09
C LEU A 512 -19.60 33.66 -29.06
N ARG A 513 -20.70 34.44 -29.03
CA ARG A 513 -22.08 33.97 -28.82
C ARG A 513 -22.67 33.19 -30.00
N HIS A 514 -22.02 33.25 -31.17
CA HIS A 514 -22.53 32.65 -32.42
C HIS A 514 -21.64 31.52 -32.96
N LEU A 515 -20.59 31.12 -32.22
CA LEU A 515 -19.72 30.04 -32.66
C LEU A 515 -20.41 28.68 -32.47
N HIS A 516 -20.18 27.77 -33.42
CA HIS A 516 -20.51 26.36 -33.24
C HIS A 516 -19.91 25.83 -31.92
N PRO A 517 -20.63 25.04 -31.09
CA PRO A 517 -20.14 24.62 -29.77
C PRO A 517 -18.73 24.02 -29.77
N GLY A 518 -18.39 23.20 -30.76
CA GLY A 518 -17.03 22.65 -30.92
C GLY A 518 -15.95 23.72 -31.17
N ALA A 519 -16.26 24.74 -31.98
CA ALA A 519 -15.35 25.86 -32.23
C ALA A 519 -15.24 26.79 -31.01
N LEU A 520 -16.34 26.98 -30.27
CA LEU A 520 -16.33 27.69 -28.99
C LEU A 520 -15.45 26.98 -27.97
N LEU A 521 -15.58 25.65 -27.84
CA LEU A 521 -14.74 24.84 -26.94
C LEU A 521 -13.25 24.97 -27.32
N TYR A 522 -12.93 24.83 -28.61
CA TYR A 522 -11.57 24.99 -29.13
C TYR A 522 -11.01 26.37 -28.78
N ARG A 523 -11.79 27.43 -28.99
CA ARG A 523 -11.37 28.80 -28.69
C ARG A 523 -11.26 29.07 -27.19
N ALA A 524 -12.19 28.57 -26.39
CA ALA A 524 -12.17 28.73 -24.93
C ALA A 524 -11.01 27.96 -24.27
N ALA A 525 -10.46 26.95 -24.95
CA ALA A 525 -9.24 26.26 -24.54
C ALA A 525 -7.94 27.03 -24.87
N SER A 526 -8.01 28.08 -25.70
CA SER A 526 -6.85 28.92 -26.05
C SER A 526 -6.45 29.87 -24.93
N ALA A 527 -5.23 30.41 -24.98
CA ALA A 527 -4.72 31.28 -23.93
C ALA A 527 -5.36 32.69 -23.93
N PRO A 528 -5.85 33.20 -22.77
CA PRO A 528 -6.04 32.50 -21.50
C PRO A 528 -7.31 31.62 -21.52
N PRO A 529 -7.26 30.38 -21.01
CA PRO A 529 -8.38 29.45 -21.09
C PRO A 529 -9.50 29.81 -20.12
N SER A 530 -10.75 29.58 -20.54
CA SER A 530 -11.95 29.86 -19.76
C SER A 530 -12.73 28.57 -19.48
N LEU A 531 -12.48 27.96 -18.30
CA LEU A 531 -13.18 26.73 -17.88
C LEU A 531 -14.72 26.86 -17.82
N PRO A 532 -15.31 27.99 -17.38
CA PRO A 532 -16.76 28.19 -17.47
C PRO A 532 -17.27 28.14 -18.91
N THR A 533 -16.60 28.82 -19.85
CA THR A 533 -17.00 28.83 -21.27
C THR A 533 -16.81 27.45 -21.91
N MET A 534 -15.76 26.72 -21.54
CA MET A 534 -15.57 25.33 -21.98
C MET A 534 -16.68 24.42 -21.46
N SER A 535 -17.10 24.60 -20.20
CA SER A 535 -18.22 23.85 -19.60
C SER A 535 -19.54 24.16 -20.30
N ASP A 536 -19.77 25.43 -20.64
CA ASP A 536 -20.97 25.87 -21.37
C ASP A 536 -21.01 25.28 -22.79
N ALA A 537 -19.87 25.28 -23.50
CA ALA A 537 -19.76 24.66 -24.81
C ALA A 537 -20.07 23.14 -24.76
N LEU A 538 -19.54 22.41 -23.77
CA LEU A 538 -19.85 20.98 -23.57
C LEU A 538 -21.32 20.74 -23.20
N ALA A 539 -21.90 21.62 -22.37
CA ALA A 539 -23.32 21.59 -22.06
C ALA A 539 -24.16 21.74 -23.33
N HIS A 540 -23.73 22.58 -24.28
CA HIS A 540 -24.36 22.75 -25.60
C HIS A 540 -23.95 21.69 -26.64
N GLY A 541 -23.29 20.60 -26.23
CA GLY A 541 -23.00 19.46 -27.11
C GLY A 541 -21.75 19.63 -27.97
N ALA A 542 -20.80 20.48 -27.56
CA ALA A 542 -19.47 20.48 -28.16
C ALA A 542 -18.84 19.08 -28.10
N ASP A 543 -18.34 18.61 -29.23
CA ASP A 543 -17.48 17.44 -29.25
C ASP A 543 -16.16 17.79 -28.56
N VAL A 544 -15.82 17.07 -27.50
CA VAL A 544 -14.56 17.25 -26.76
C VAL A 544 -13.33 17.00 -27.64
N ASN A 545 -13.50 16.20 -28.71
CA ASN A 545 -12.49 15.84 -29.69
C ASN A 545 -12.65 16.60 -31.02
N TRP A 546 -13.41 17.71 -31.02
CA TRP A 546 -13.66 18.52 -32.21
C TRP A 546 -12.37 18.88 -32.94
N VAL A 547 -12.42 18.89 -34.27
CA VAL A 547 -11.24 19.07 -35.12
C VAL A 547 -11.34 20.39 -35.88
N ASN A 548 -10.36 21.27 -35.68
CA ASN A 548 -10.24 22.50 -36.45
C ASN A 548 -9.52 22.26 -37.79
N THR A 549 -10.28 21.95 -38.84
CA THR A 549 -9.72 21.69 -40.18
C THR A 549 -8.98 22.90 -40.77
N ALA A 550 -9.33 24.12 -40.36
CA ALA A 550 -8.65 25.34 -40.80
C ALA A 550 -7.28 25.56 -40.12
N GLN A 551 -7.01 24.88 -38.99
CA GLN A 551 -5.76 24.98 -38.24
C GLN A 551 -5.14 23.61 -38.04
N GLU A 552 -4.71 22.98 -39.14
CA GLU A 552 -3.95 21.72 -39.13
C GLU A 552 -4.67 20.57 -38.39
N SER A 553 -6.01 20.56 -38.37
CA SER A 553 -6.81 19.57 -37.65
C SER A 553 -6.53 19.52 -36.14
N ARG A 554 -6.20 20.68 -35.53
CA ARG A 554 -5.98 20.77 -34.08
C ARG A 554 -7.25 20.56 -33.27
N THR A 555 -7.11 19.95 -32.10
CA THR A 555 -8.20 19.68 -31.15
C THR A 555 -8.20 20.67 -29.99
N PRO A 556 -9.30 20.79 -29.22
CA PRO A 556 -9.32 21.58 -27.98
C PRO A 556 -8.22 21.18 -27.00
N LEU A 557 -7.88 19.89 -26.92
CA LEU A 557 -6.80 19.41 -26.05
C LEU A 557 -5.44 19.92 -26.52
N LEU A 558 -5.15 19.87 -27.82
CA LEU A 558 -3.91 20.44 -28.39
C LEU A 558 -3.83 21.96 -28.17
N GLN A 559 -4.96 22.65 -28.26
CA GLN A 559 -5.02 24.09 -27.99
C GLN A 559 -4.74 24.42 -26.51
N ALA A 560 -5.26 23.61 -25.58
CA ALA A 560 -4.95 23.73 -24.15
C ALA A 560 -3.46 23.45 -23.84
N VAL A 561 -2.82 22.53 -24.59
CA VAL A 561 -1.38 22.26 -24.49
C VAL A 561 -0.56 23.45 -24.95
N ALA A 562 -0.94 24.06 -26.08
CA ALA A 562 -0.29 25.28 -26.58
C ALA A 562 -0.43 26.45 -25.60
N ALA A 563 -1.55 26.51 -24.85
CA ALA A 563 -1.77 27.48 -23.79
C ALA A 563 -1.03 27.16 -22.46
N ASN A 564 -0.30 26.05 -22.39
CA ASN A 564 0.33 25.50 -21.18
C ASN A 564 -0.64 25.40 -19.97
N SER A 565 -1.91 25.07 -20.23
CA SER A 565 -2.93 25.06 -19.18
C SER A 565 -3.18 23.66 -18.65
N LEU A 566 -2.58 23.36 -17.49
CA LEU A 566 -2.82 22.10 -16.78
C LEU A 566 -4.30 21.88 -16.49
N LEU A 567 -5.03 22.94 -16.08
CA LEU A 567 -6.45 22.84 -15.72
C LEU A 567 -7.36 22.61 -16.93
N ALA A 568 -7.10 23.27 -18.07
CA ALA A 568 -7.90 23.06 -19.28
C ALA A 568 -7.66 21.65 -19.86
N CYS A 569 -6.41 21.18 -19.87
CA CYS A 569 -6.07 19.81 -20.25
C CYS A 569 -6.77 18.81 -19.32
N GLU A 570 -6.69 19.01 -18.00
CA GLU A 570 -7.32 18.14 -17.01
C GLU A 570 -8.84 18.09 -17.20
N PHE A 571 -9.49 19.24 -17.36
CA PHE A 571 -10.93 19.34 -17.59
C PHE A 571 -11.38 18.60 -18.87
N LEU A 572 -10.67 18.79 -19.99
CA LEU A 572 -10.97 18.11 -21.25
C LEU A 572 -10.79 16.59 -21.13
N LEU A 573 -9.72 16.13 -20.48
CA LEU A 573 -9.49 14.70 -20.22
C LEU A 573 -10.57 14.10 -19.31
N GLN A 574 -11.02 14.83 -18.29
CA GLN A 574 -12.15 14.41 -17.46
C GLN A 574 -13.46 14.36 -18.24
N ASN A 575 -13.59 15.10 -19.33
CA ASN A 575 -14.75 15.06 -20.23
C ASN A 575 -14.56 14.16 -21.47
N GLY A 576 -13.50 13.33 -21.50
CA GLY A 576 -13.33 12.28 -22.51
C GLY A 576 -12.49 12.67 -23.73
N ALA A 577 -11.68 13.72 -23.64
CA ALA A 577 -10.69 14.03 -24.67
C ALA A 577 -9.75 12.83 -24.90
N ASN A 578 -9.54 12.48 -26.17
CA ASN A 578 -8.62 11.42 -26.55
C ASN A 578 -7.18 11.92 -26.42
N VAL A 579 -6.48 11.41 -25.41
CA VAL A 579 -5.07 11.76 -25.12
C VAL A 579 -4.11 11.42 -26.26
N ASN A 580 -4.52 10.59 -27.23
CA ASN A 580 -3.71 10.12 -28.35
C ASN A 580 -4.13 10.68 -29.71
N GLN A 581 -5.15 11.56 -29.78
CA GLN A 581 -5.58 12.12 -31.05
C GLN A 581 -4.54 13.12 -31.58
N SER A 582 -4.01 12.84 -32.78
CA SER A 582 -3.03 13.66 -33.45
C SER A 582 -3.64 14.69 -34.40
N ASP A 583 -2.87 15.74 -34.67
CA ASP A 583 -3.15 16.71 -35.72
C ASP A 583 -2.78 16.17 -37.13
N SER A 584 -2.88 17.01 -38.16
CA SER A 584 -2.54 16.61 -39.54
C SER A 584 -1.07 16.28 -39.77
N LYS A 585 -0.17 16.64 -38.83
CA LYS A 585 1.27 16.28 -38.85
C LYS A 585 1.54 15.01 -38.07
N GLY A 586 0.53 14.31 -37.59
CA GLY A 586 0.69 13.13 -36.72
C GLY A 586 1.10 13.50 -35.29
N GLN A 587 1.09 14.79 -34.92
CA GLN A 587 1.52 15.24 -33.60
C GLN A 587 0.35 15.24 -32.61
N GLY A 588 0.41 14.32 -31.65
CA GLY A 588 -0.54 14.25 -30.52
C GLY A 588 -0.17 15.13 -29.32
N PRO A 589 -0.99 15.15 -28.25
CA PRO A 589 -0.75 15.96 -27.04
C PRO A 589 0.62 15.77 -26.41
N LEU A 590 1.12 14.52 -26.35
CA LEU A 590 2.44 14.22 -25.80
C LEU A 590 3.59 14.75 -26.69
N HIS A 591 3.42 14.77 -28.01
CA HIS A 591 4.39 15.40 -28.93
C HIS A 591 4.44 16.91 -28.66
N TYR A 592 3.29 17.60 -28.65
CA TYR A 592 3.23 19.04 -28.38
C TYR A 592 3.80 19.41 -27.01
N ALA A 593 3.45 18.67 -25.95
CA ALA A 593 4.00 18.91 -24.62
C ALA A 593 5.53 18.76 -24.60
N THR A 594 6.08 17.83 -25.39
CA THR A 594 7.52 17.61 -25.52
C THR A 594 8.20 18.72 -26.32
N ILE A 595 7.65 19.07 -27.50
CA ILE A 595 8.16 20.15 -28.38
C ILE A 595 8.21 21.47 -27.63
N LEU A 596 7.17 21.79 -26.85
CA LEU A 596 7.07 23.03 -26.07
C LEU A 596 7.80 22.96 -24.72
N GLY A 597 8.34 21.79 -24.34
CA GLY A 597 9.02 21.59 -23.07
C GLY A 597 8.13 21.69 -21.84
N HIS A 598 6.82 21.44 -21.97
CA HIS A 598 5.85 21.48 -20.89
C HIS A 598 5.88 20.18 -20.06
N THR A 599 6.90 20.03 -19.21
CA THR A 599 7.14 18.81 -18.41
C THR A 599 5.93 18.37 -17.59
N GLY A 600 5.19 19.30 -16.98
CA GLY A 600 3.98 19.01 -16.22
C GLY A 600 2.85 18.40 -17.06
N LEU A 601 2.65 18.91 -18.29
CA LEU A 601 1.67 18.36 -19.22
C LEU A 601 2.11 17.00 -19.77
N ALA A 602 3.40 16.82 -20.06
CA ALA A 602 3.94 15.52 -20.45
C ALA A 602 3.69 14.45 -19.36
N CYS A 603 3.92 14.80 -18.09
CA CYS A 603 3.60 13.95 -16.95
C CYS A 603 2.10 13.62 -16.88
N LEU A 604 1.22 14.62 -17.01
CA LEU A 604 -0.24 14.43 -17.02
C LEU A 604 -0.68 13.45 -18.13
N PHE A 605 -0.17 13.62 -19.36
CA PHE A 605 -0.56 12.75 -20.48
C PHE A 605 -0.08 11.32 -20.31
N LEU A 606 1.14 11.11 -19.78
CA LEU A 606 1.63 9.78 -19.43
C LEU A 606 0.77 9.11 -18.34
N LYS A 607 0.36 9.85 -17.28
CA LYS A 607 -0.59 9.35 -16.27
C LYS A 607 -1.92 8.92 -16.88
N ARG A 608 -2.30 9.52 -18.01
CA ARG A 608 -3.57 9.27 -18.73
C ARG A 608 -3.46 8.25 -19.86
N GLY A 609 -2.33 7.56 -19.98
CA GLY A 609 -2.14 6.50 -20.97
C GLY A 609 -1.82 7.02 -22.38
N ALA A 610 -1.12 8.14 -22.48
CA ALA A 610 -0.57 8.59 -23.77
C ALA A 610 0.41 7.55 -24.32
N ASN A 611 0.29 7.26 -25.62
CA ASN A 611 1.17 6.34 -26.33
C ASN A 611 2.54 6.99 -26.53
N MET A 612 3.52 6.54 -25.76
CA MET A 612 4.90 7.03 -25.83
C MET A 612 5.68 6.56 -27.05
N ASN A 613 5.14 5.60 -27.81
CA ASN A 613 5.76 5.06 -29.03
C ASN A 613 5.07 5.56 -30.32
N ALA A 614 4.07 6.45 -30.20
CA ALA A 614 3.47 7.08 -31.36
C ALA A 614 4.53 7.91 -32.09
N VAL A 615 4.58 7.83 -33.41
CA VAL A 615 5.49 8.63 -34.24
C VAL A 615 4.71 9.69 -34.99
N ASP A 616 5.30 10.88 -35.12
CA ASP A 616 4.74 11.95 -35.94
C ASP A 616 5.09 11.79 -37.44
N GLY A 617 4.68 12.76 -38.27
CA GLY A 617 4.91 12.76 -39.71
C GLY A 617 6.38 12.82 -40.12
N GLU A 618 7.28 13.22 -39.21
CA GLU A 618 8.73 13.20 -39.40
C GLU A 618 9.35 11.87 -38.90
N GLY A 619 8.52 10.92 -38.47
CA GLY A 619 8.94 9.63 -37.92
C GLY A 619 9.53 9.73 -36.51
N LYS A 620 9.33 10.84 -35.79
CA LYS A 620 9.86 11.03 -34.43
C LYS A 620 8.84 10.64 -33.39
N ASP A 621 9.26 9.82 -32.43
CA ASP A 621 8.49 9.58 -31.21
C ASP A 621 8.75 10.70 -30.17
N PRO A 622 7.93 10.81 -29.10
CA PRO A 622 8.17 11.80 -28.05
C PRO A 622 9.56 11.73 -27.43
N LEU A 623 10.18 10.54 -27.35
CA LEU A 623 11.53 10.40 -26.79
C LEU A 623 12.58 11.02 -27.71
N GLY A 624 12.49 10.79 -29.03
CA GLY A 624 13.34 11.41 -30.04
C GLY A 624 13.24 12.92 -30.01
N ILE A 625 12.03 13.47 -29.94
CA ILE A 625 11.82 14.92 -29.81
C ILE A 625 12.44 15.46 -28.51
N ALA A 626 12.29 14.74 -27.39
CA ALA A 626 12.86 15.16 -26.10
C ALA A 626 14.40 15.17 -26.11
N ILE A 627 15.01 14.22 -26.83
CA ILE A 627 16.47 14.15 -27.01
C ILE A 627 16.95 15.30 -27.90
N ASP A 628 16.29 15.53 -29.04
CA ASP A 628 16.65 16.60 -29.98
C ASP A 628 16.51 17.99 -29.37
N SER A 629 15.51 18.17 -28.49
CA SER A 629 15.29 19.41 -27.72
C SER A 629 16.13 19.52 -26.45
N ALA A 630 17.00 18.54 -26.16
CA ALA A 630 17.83 18.46 -24.96
C ALA A 630 17.04 18.64 -23.64
N ASN A 631 15.79 18.13 -23.59
CA ASN A 631 14.93 18.21 -22.41
C ASN A 631 15.11 16.98 -21.49
N ALA A 632 16.10 17.06 -20.62
CA ALA A 632 16.47 15.98 -19.69
C ALA A 632 15.30 15.50 -18.79
N ASP A 633 14.42 16.40 -18.36
CA ASP A 633 13.30 16.04 -17.47
C ASP A 633 12.27 15.19 -18.21
N ILE A 634 11.88 15.60 -19.43
CA ILE A 634 10.95 14.84 -20.26
C ILE A 634 11.59 13.52 -20.74
N VAL A 635 12.89 13.52 -21.09
CA VAL A 635 13.62 12.28 -21.40
C VAL A 635 13.56 11.30 -20.22
N THR A 636 13.76 11.79 -19.00
CA THR A 636 13.69 10.96 -17.79
C THR A 636 12.28 10.41 -17.57
N LEU A 637 11.25 11.25 -17.67
CA LEU A 637 9.85 10.83 -17.56
C LEU A 637 9.48 9.75 -18.59
N LEU A 638 9.85 9.94 -19.85
CA LEU A 638 9.56 8.99 -20.93
C LEU A 638 10.30 7.67 -20.75
N ARG A 639 11.58 7.70 -20.35
CA ARG A 639 12.35 6.48 -20.07
C ARG A 639 11.77 5.70 -18.88
N LEU A 640 11.40 6.40 -17.80
CA LEU A 640 10.74 5.78 -16.65
C LEU A 640 9.39 5.17 -17.01
N ALA A 641 8.58 5.88 -17.81
CA ALA A 641 7.30 5.35 -18.29
C ALA A 641 7.50 4.09 -19.15
N LYS A 642 8.51 4.08 -20.01
CA LYS A 642 8.86 2.91 -20.84
C LYS A 642 9.34 1.72 -20.03
N MET A 643 10.16 1.95 -19.01
CA MET A 643 10.57 0.90 -18.08
C MET A 643 9.37 0.28 -17.35
N ARG A 644 8.43 1.12 -16.89
CA ARG A 644 7.20 0.64 -16.24
C ARG A 644 6.31 -0.17 -17.18
N GLU A 645 6.13 0.24 -18.43
CA GLU A 645 5.39 -0.57 -19.42
C GLU A 645 6.03 -1.96 -19.59
N ALA A 646 7.36 -2.02 -19.66
CA ALA A 646 8.09 -3.29 -19.75
C ALA A 646 7.96 -4.15 -18.49
N GLU A 647 8.04 -3.56 -17.30
CA GLU A 647 7.85 -4.27 -16.01
C GLU A 647 6.44 -4.82 -15.87
N LEU A 648 5.42 -4.04 -16.26
CA LEU A 648 4.02 -4.47 -16.29
C LEU A 648 3.81 -5.62 -17.28
N ALA A 649 4.46 -5.57 -18.45
CA ALA A 649 4.41 -6.66 -19.44
C ALA A 649 5.07 -7.95 -18.91
N LEU A 650 6.09 -7.84 -18.04
CA LEU A 650 6.77 -8.96 -17.39
C LEU A 650 6.08 -9.42 -16.08
N GLY A 651 4.96 -8.82 -15.70
CA GLY A 651 4.19 -9.19 -14.51
C GLY A 651 4.87 -8.84 -13.19
N GLN A 652 5.81 -7.90 -13.21
CA GLN A 652 6.41 -7.34 -12.00
C GLN A 652 5.48 -6.23 -11.46
N SER A 653 5.19 -6.23 -10.16
CA SER A 653 4.50 -5.12 -9.52
C SER A 653 5.49 -3.97 -9.43
N GLY A 654 5.27 -2.92 -10.24
CA GLY A 654 6.19 -1.81 -10.46
C GLY A 654 6.76 -1.19 -9.19
N ASP A 655 7.92 -0.56 -9.36
CA ASP A 655 8.69 0.11 -8.32
C ASP A 655 7.92 1.32 -7.74
N GLU A 656 7.79 1.41 -6.41
CA GLU A 656 7.19 2.56 -5.70
C GLU A 656 7.89 3.88 -6.10
N THR A 657 9.17 3.79 -6.45
CA THR A 657 10.00 4.91 -6.95
C THR A 657 9.39 5.61 -8.17
N TYR A 658 8.72 4.88 -9.06
CA TYR A 658 8.06 5.47 -10.24
C TYR A 658 6.88 6.37 -9.83
N LEU A 659 6.06 5.89 -8.89
CA LEU A 659 4.87 6.60 -8.42
C LEU A 659 5.28 7.88 -7.68
N ASP A 660 6.31 7.79 -6.84
CA ASP A 660 6.85 8.94 -6.11
C ASP A 660 7.36 10.05 -7.06
N ILE A 661 8.12 9.68 -8.10
CA ILE A 661 8.64 10.66 -9.08
C ILE A 661 7.50 11.33 -9.85
N PHE A 662 6.53 10.56 -10.34
CA PHE A 662 5.38 11.12 -11.06
C PHE A 662 4.49 11.99 -10.15
N GLN A 663 4.36 11.62 -8.87
CA GLN A 663 3.65 12.41 -7.88
C GLN A 663 4.38 13.74 -7.61
N ASP A 664 5.71 13.74 -7.50
CA ASP A 664 6.52 14.95 -7.36
C ASP A 664 6.37 15.88 -8.57
N PHE A 665 6.44 15.37 -9.80
CA PHE A 665 6.20 16.17 -11.01
C PHE A 665 4.78 16.72 -11.08
N SER A 666 3.77 15.94 -10.66
CA SER A 666 2.37 16.40 -10.61
C SER A 666 2.22 17.52 -9.59
N PHE A 667 2.83 17.38 -8.41
CA PHE A 667 2.82 18.38 -7.37
C PHE A 667 3.51 19.67 -7.82
N MET A 668 4.70 19.57 -8.43
CA MET A 668 5.42 20.71 -9.00
C MET A 668 4.61 21.38 -10.10
N ALA A 669 4.07 20.62 -11.05
CA ALA A 669 3.26 21.17 -12.15
C ALA A 669 2.03 21.93 -11.65
N SER A 670 1.38 21.41 -10.61
CA SER A 670 0.23 22.04 -10.01
C SER A 670 0.62 23.26 -9.19
N ASN A 671 1.52 23.14 -8.23
CA ASN A 671 1.75 24.17 -7.18
C ASN A 671 2.92 25.11 -7.45
N ASP A 672 3.95 24.63 -8.13
CA ASP A 672 5.18 25.38 -8.41
C ASP A 672 5.58 25.25 -9.89
N PRO A 673 4.72 25.62 -10.85
CA PRO A 673 4.97 25.38 -12.28
C PRO A 673 6.27 26.04 -12.77
N GLU A 674 6.71 27.11 -12.12
CA GLU A 674 8.00 27.77 -12.41
C GLU A 674 9.21 26.89 -12.15
N LYS A 675 9.13 25.91 -11.23
CA LYS A 675 10.24 24.95 -11.01
C LYS A 675 10.43 24.01 -12.19
N LEU A 676 9.39 23.80 -12.99
CA LEU A 676 9.44 23.02 -14.22
C LEU A 676 9.72 23.90 -15.46
N ALA A 677 9.62 25.22 -15.32
CA ALA A 677 9.97 26.16 -16.37
C ALA A 677 11.50 26.36 -16.37
N ARG A 678 12.18 25.91 -17.44
CA ARG A 678 13.56 26.31 -17.65
C ARG A 678 13.61 27.81 -17.96
N LYS A 679 14.48 28.56 -17.27
CA LYS A 679 14.85 29.90 -17.73
C LYS A 679 15.46 29.74 -19.13
N ALA A 680 14.96 30.50 -20.10
CA ALA A 680 15.47 30.54 -21.47
C ALA A 680 16.86 31.19 -21.58
N TYR A 681 17.84 30.75 -20.79
CA TYR A 681 19.25 31.10 -20.94
C TYR A 681 19.97 29.86 -21.46
N ASP A 682 19.96 29.66 -22.79
CA ASP A 682 21.10 29.04 -23.54
C ASP A 682 20.83 28.75 -25.03
N LEU A 683 19.72 29.20 -25.61
CA LEU A 683 19.48 29.09 -27.06
C LEU A 683 20.07 30.26 -27.89
N LYS A 684 21.09 30.97 -27.38
CA LYS A 684 21.80 32.06 -28.11
C LYS A 684 23.29 31.78 -28.38
N LEU A 685 23.75 30.54 -28.31
CA LEU A 685 25.14 30.19 -28.61
C LEU A 685 25.28 29.01 -29.58
N THR A 686 24.57 29.08 -30.71
CA THR A 686 24.91 28.31 -31.91
C THR A 686 24.53 29.11 -33.16
N THR A 687 25.19 30.25 -33.33
CA THR A 687 25.35 30.90 -34.65
C THR A 687 26.65 31.69 -34.60
N LEU A 688 27.75 30.97 -34.71
CA LEU A 688 29.03 31.43 -35.26
C LEU A 688 29.64 30.28 -36.05
#